data_AF-A0A2H0MVY7-F1
#
_entry.id   AF-A0A2H0MVY7-F1
#
_cell.length_a   1.000
_cell.length_b   1.000
_cell.length_c   1.000
_cell.angle_alpha   90.00
_cell.angle_beta   90.00
_cell.angle_gamma   90.00
#
_symmetry.space_group_name_H-M   'P 1'
#
loop_
_entity.id
_entity.type
_entity.pdbx_description
1 polymer ?
#
loop_
_entity_poly.entity_id
_entity_poly.type
_entity_poly.pdbx_seq_one_letter_code
_entity_poly.pdbx_strand_id
1 'polypeptide(L)'
;MNPQIALNTPSSLQFERSLRGQDTSCPPSGLAFTSDGKIIVADDFNHRIQIYNQDGTLLQSFGEKGSAPGQFCYPKGIALDDEGQIYVADCWNHRIQVFNGEGKFIRAFGSCGDELGEMNEPYHLLLDSTGKLVVVERCNHRLQFFTKEGVSLGRMGSRGTELEEKLGKLFQTPPHLLPPPLFEFPTSIAVDSVGNHYISDSGNHRIVKFDSKWNRLASFGEYGSGPSQFEYAMWLSIGPNDLLYVADLNNNRIQILSSSGVFLGEQTTSGKSNSLEAPCLTGLDTNGRLYIGLSLDPAVHCYTLYPSTEIQRAEAALQKEPENLQILDWNAQILEKQNQREQALKHYYKIAQTLWLQDAETDIQQASLDSLIRMAGLIHDGTALPSARPALIKGLEVIIKALQKSRQKLMDHFIEWDEVFPKFIHQQVAEHHLILQEQEDEQTFNQSLYDLESRERNLFRQSRILAYNYRIHAIQCANYLYRAIPLLEDSERDGCYQSVKENIQTLCQQINSYMDAKEKNEETLLQEFSSAAESQEKWASFLEKLNYSRRTLIVSAYLCWDLQAQIKTIKAIYLQQKQDEPLGKLIDTIFLESPGANQIPQLLMGFQEDWSLVAQLGIDLNDLIDCRSHEKVSRLEPAPLEVPPDYFCPVPYDTENMNIADIAKFQIDESFPFSMTTNGIAVGADLYPFSLINDPKAFAQRLQEMVELLPLYEEKDKELQLQLEELIRQEIDLNDQLAQVNALDKKSPISLSNNIEVVAFQASLLRRMILTLEINQLSNLYRLTLGTALLGKSQNSELAEPIRQILKTKSDQLKEEQSQLFAERKALANQESQANTRLESQTSVAREGQAQEILSNQKQRAYFLASKPLVELRVFQACRKQNLYRKLETLFSKPKPKVELQIHWKRSIGQAGDNIDCVMTPFSSAMSTDGNLWVPDQENHSVVKFSRTGKYLSHFGVWGESPGCLKKPTDIQIDAEGNLIVTDVKMCRITKFSSDGTFLKIYGHEEPTENRPGQVNSISLDTNGNLWAADRQNNRLLVYHPDGSLKDVIHAQGKLNFPVAVQCMENGDCIVGDKSSQRLKRFNAKGEMTHHFSTEDFSCEEIYVIAYSPKHGIFASDVWNHQILHLTAELKLISRINPAGRRAGNLGRIAGMLVDGDELFVSDIDNQTIQVFDLTVS
;
A
#
# COMPACT_ATOMS: atom_id res chain seq x y z
N MET A 1 16.02 35.72 -8.61
CA MET A 1 15.35 36.25 -9.83
C MET A 1 16.24 35.96 -11.03
N ASN A 2 15.99 34.86 -11.74
CA ASN A 2 16.54 34.64 -13.07
C ASN A 2 15.42 34.92 -14.08
N PRO A 3 15.70 35.56 -15.22
CA PRO A 3 14.67 35.88 -16.19
C PRO A 3 14.14 34.56 -16.72
N GLN A 4 12.85 34.29 -16.55
CA GLN A 4 12.12 33.49 -17.52
C GLN A 4 12.49 34.09 -18.87
N ILE A 5 13.25 33.35 -19.67
CA ILE A 5 13.48 33.73 -21.05
C ILE A 5 12.09 33.70 -21.66
N ALA A 6 11.51 34.90 -21.81
CA ALA A 6 10.51 35.15 -22.82
C ALA A 6 11.16 34.76 -24.16
N LEU A 7 11.12 33.47 -24.49
CA LEU A 7 10.78 33.09 -25.85
C LEU A 7 9.56 33.94 -26.12
N ASN A 8 9.68 34.93 -27.00
CA ASN A 8 8.53 35.72 -27.46
C ASN A 8 7.43 34.70 -27.72
N THR A 9 6.45 34.62 -26.81
CA THR A 9 5.36 33.66 -26.92
C THR A 9 4.75 33.96 -28.27
N PRO A 10 4.75 32.99 -29.20
CA PRO A 10 4.28 33.27 -30.53
C PRO A 10 2.83 33.74 -30.38
N SER A 11 2.53 34.90 -30.98
CA SER A 11 1.22 35.55 -30.86
C SER A 11 0.10 34.54 -31.10
N SER A 12 -0.88 34.53 -30.20
CA SER A 12 -2.01 33.59 -30.08
C SER A 12 -2.56 33.04 -31.41
N LEU A 13 -3.07 31.79 -31.37
CA LEU A 13 -3.83 31.20 -32.47
C LEU A 13 -4.87 32.19 -32.99
N GLN A 14 -4.84 32.49 -34.29
CA GLN A 14 -5.76 33.45 -34.87
C GLN A 14 -7.09 32.78 -35.16
N PHE A 15 -8.14 33.21 -34.45
CA PHE A 15 -9.51 32.77 -34.70
C PHE A 15 -9.93 33.20 -36.11
N GLU A 16 -10.38 32.23 -36.92
CA GLU A 16 -10.89 32.50 -38.27
C GLU A 16 -12.43 32.60 -38.27
N ARG A 17 -13.13 31.58 -37.77
CA ARG A 17 -14.59 31.45 -37.84
C ARG A 17 -15.10 30.32 -36.93
N SER A 18 -16.41 30.28 -36.70
CA SER A 18 -17.10 29.15 -36.05
C SER A 18 -18.06 28.47 -37.02
N LEU A 19 -18.09 27.14 -37.01
CA LEU A 19 -19.05 26.33 -37.75
C LEU A 19 -20.25 26.05 -36.83
N ARG A 20 -21.47 26.43 -37.26
CA ARG A 20 -22.72 26.13 -36.55
C ARG A 20 -23.68 25.39 -37.49
N GLY A 21 -24.22 24.27 -37.02
CA GLY A 21 -25.32 23.58 -37.69
C GLY A 21 -26.60 24.41 -37.67
N GLN A 22 -27.49 24.20 -38.65
CA GLN A 22 -28.79 24.88 -38.72
C GLN A 22 -29.77 24.45 -37.60
N ASP A 23 -29.51 23.32 -36.95
CA ASP A 23 -30.23 22.78 -35.78
C ASP A 23 -29.23 22.03 -34.88
N THR A 24 -28.58 22.67 -33.91
CA THR A 24 -27.73 21.96 -32.92
C THR A 24 -27.57 22.74 -31.62
N SER A 25 -28.09 22.16 -30.53
CA SER A 25 -27.90 22.61 -29.14
C SER A 25 -26.79 21.84 -28.39
N CYS A 26 -25.99 21.02 -29.09
CA CYS A 26 -25.08 20.06 -28.46
C CYS A 26 -23.65 20.11 -29.03
N PRO A 27 -22.63 19.85 -28.18
CA PRO A 27 -21.22 19.93 -28.53
C PRO A 27 -20.77 18.81 -29.47
N PRO A 28 -19.75 19.04 -30.32
CA PRO A 28 -19.17 18.01 -31.19
C PRO A 28 -18.37 16.98 -30.37
N SER A 29 -18.46 15.70 -30.73
CA SER A 29 -17.81 14.61 -30.00
C SER A 29 -16.71 13.87 -30.78
N GLY A 30 -16.61 14.12 -32.09
CA GLY A 30 -15.61 13.56 -32.99
C GLY A 30 -15.55 14.33 -34.31
N LEU A 31 -14.35 14.42 -34.90
CA LEU A 31 -14.08 15.12 -36.14
C LEU A 31 -13.20 14.28 -37.08
N ALA A 32 -13.52 14.31 -38.38
CA ALA A 32 -12.67 13.78 -39.44
C ALA A 32 -12.72 14.66 -40.69
N PHE A 33 -11.65 14.62 -41.49
CA PHE A 33 -11.52 15.44 -42.69
C PHE A 33 -11.25 14.55 -43.90
N THR A 34 -12.02 14.77 -44.95
CA THR A 34 -11.81 14.11 -46.25
C THR A 34 -10.72 14.81 -47.06
N SER A 35 -10.13 14.12 -48.03
CA SER A 35 -9.08 14.69 -48.89
C SER A 35 -9.57 15.83 -49.79
N ASP A 36 -10.86 15.89 -50.11
CA ASP A 36 -11.53 17.03 -50.78
C ASP A 36 -11.94 18.15 -49.80
N GLY A 37 -11.63 17.99 -48.51
CA GLY A 37 -11.79 18.99 -47.45
C GLY A 37 -13.19 19.13 -46.90
N LYS A 38 -14.08 18.16 -47.10
CA LYS A 38 -15.31 18.06 -46.30
C LYS A 38 -14.98 17.72 -44.85
N ILE A 39 -15.79 18.26 -43.95
CA ILE A 39 -15.67 18.11 -42.50
C ILE A 39 -16.78 17.18 -42.03
N ILE A 40 -16.43 16.09 -41.35
CA ILE A 40 -17.38 15.12 -40.82
C ILE A 40 -17.39 15.25 -39.31
N VAL A 41 -18.57 15.44 -38.74
CA VAL A 41 -18.78 15.72 -37.31
C VAL A 41 -19.69 14.65 -36.72
N ALA A 42 -19.29 14.10 -35.58
CA ALA A 42 -20.17 13.30 -34.73
C ALA A 42 -20.93 14.21 -33.77
N ASP A 43 -22.26 14.09 -33.81
CA ASP A 43 -23.20 14.80 -32.95
C ASP A 43 -23.78 13.78 -31.97
N ASP A 44 -23.16 13.65 -30.79
CA ASP A 44 -23.38 12.53 -29.89
C ASP A 44 -24.78 12.52 -29.26
N PHE A 45 -25.23 13.67 -28.76
CA PHE A 45 -26.54 13.84 -28.11
C PHE A 45 -27.69 13.76 -29.10
N ASN A 46 -27.49 14.15 -30.37
CA ASN A 46 -28.51 13.94 -31.41
C ASN A 46 -28.34 12.61 -32.16
N HIS A 47 -27.37 11.79 -31.77
CA HIS A 47 -27.18 10.43 -32.26
C HIS A 47 -27.04 10.32 -33.78
N ARG A 48 -26.27 11.23 -34.38
CA ARG A 48 -26.13 11.35 -35.85
C ARG A 48 -24.74 11.79 -36.27
N ILE A 49 -24.45 11.64 -37.55
CA ILE A 49 -23.24 12.12 -38.22
C ILE A 49 -23.63 13.20 -39.23
N GLN A 50 -22.86 14.28 -39.27
CA GLN A 50 -23.07 15.40 -40.19
C GLN A 50 -21.84 15.63 -41.05
N ILE A 51 -22.05 15.96 -42.32
CA ILE A 51 -21.01 16.26 -43.30
C ILE A 51 -21.20 17.69 -43.78
N TYR A 52 -20.16 18.49 -43.63
CA TYR A 52 -20.09 19.89 -44.04
C TYR A 52 -19.08 20.08 -45.17
N ASN A 53 -19.29 21.09 -46.01
CA ASN A 53 -18.24 21.56 -46.91
C ASN A 53 -17.19 22.39 -46.15
N GLN A 54 -16.11 22.77 -46.85
CA GLN A 54 -15.07 23.65 -46.29
C GLN A 54 -15.62 24.99 -45.78
N ASP A 55 -16.77 25.46 -46.24
CA ASP A 55 -17.36 26.74 -45.83
C ASP A 55 -18.30 26.63 -44.61
N GLY A 56 -18.48 25.42 -44.07
CA GLY A 56 -19.40 25.18 -42.94
C GLY A 56 -20.86 25.03 -43.34
N THR A 57 -21.15 24.86 -44.63
CA THR A 57 -22.49 24.53 -45.11
C THR A 57 -22.73 23.03 -44.94
N LEU A 58 -23.82 22.67 -44.27
CA LEU A 58 -24.25 21.28 -44.11
C LEU A 58 -24.60 20.69 -45.48
N LEU A 59 -23.90 19.64 -45.88
CA LEU A 59 -24.15 18.90 -47.12
C LEU A 59 -25.08 17.71 -46.86
N GLN A 60 -24.87 17.00 -45.76
CA GLN A 60 -25.58 15.77 -45.45
C GLN A 60 -25.64 15.50 -43.94
N SER A 61 -26.69 14.82 -43.49
CA SER A 61 -26.84 14.29 -42.13
C SER A 61 -27.46 12.89 -42.19
N PHE A 62 -26.97 11.95 -41.39
CA PHE A 62 -27.53 10.59 -41.30
C PHE A 62 -27.36 10.01 -39.89
N GLY A 63 -28.19 9.03 -39.54
CA GLY A 63 -28.25 8.43 -38.21
C GLY A 63 -29.38 8.99 -37.35
N GLU A 64 -29.86 8.15 -36.44
CA GLU A 64 -30.88 8.46 -35.44
C GLU A 64 -30.65 7.60 -34.18
N LYS A 65 -31.32 7.94 -33.07
CA LYS A 65 -31.21 7.18 -31.83
C LYS A 65 -31.69 5.73 -32.01
N GLY A 66 -30.85 4.76 -31.65
CA GLY A 66 -31.24 3.35 -31.57
C GLY A 66 -30.07 2.39 -31.68
N SER A 67 -30.38 1.11 -31.84
CA SER A 67 -29.40 0.01 -31.88
C SER A 67 -29.44 -0.78 -33.20
N ALA A 68 -30.37 -0.49 -34.11
CA ALA A 68 -30.40 -1.12 -35.42
C ALA A 68 -29.22 -0.65 -36.31
N PRO A 69 -28.90 -1.36 -37.41
CA PRO A 69 -27.92 -0.91 -38.38
C PRO A 69 -28.21 0.51 -38.89
N GLY A 70 -27.23 1.40 -38.81
CA GLY A 70 -27.37 2.81 -39.21
C GLY A 70 -28.01 3.72 -38.14
N GLN A 71 -28.44 3.18 -37.00
CA GLN A 71 -28.82 3.95 -35.81
C GLN A 71 -27.65 4.00 -34.82
N PHE A 72 -27.58 5.06 -34.02
CA PHE A 72 -26.49 5.29 -33.07
C PHE A 72 -26.98 5.50 -31.64
N CYS A 73 -26.09 5.25 -30.69
CA CYS A 73 -26.20 5.68 -29.30
C CYS A 73 -24.87 6.34 -28.88
N TYR A 74 -24.90 7.67 -28.81
CA TYR A 74 -23.74 8.52 -28.52
C TYR A 74 -22.53 8.25 -29.43
N PRO A 75 -22.63 8.52 -30.76
CA PRO A 75 -21.48 8.38 -31.65
C PRO A 75 -20.34 9.32 -31.22
N LYS A 76 -19.11 8.81 -31.22
CA LYS A 76 -17.89 9.54 -30.81
C LYS A 76 -16.90 9.66 -31.98
N GLY A 77 -15.72 9.06 -31.87
CA GLY A 77 -14.65 9.17 -32.84
C GLY A 77 -15.02 8.67 -34.23
N ILE A 78 -14.44 9.34 -35.24
CA ILE A 78 -14.64 9.04 -36.65
C ILE A 78 -13.27 8.81 -37.28
N ALA A 79 -13.14 7.76 -38.11
CA ALA A 79 -11.98 7.54 -38.96
C ALA A 79 -12.41 7.31 -40.41
N LEU A 80 -11.51 7.61 -41.35
CA LEU A 80 -11.73 7.43 -42.78
C LEU A 80 -10.68 6.49 -43.35
N ASP A 81 -11.09 5.61 -44.27
CA ASP A 81 -10.14 4.86 -45.09
C ASP A 81 -9.86 5.58 -46.43
N ASP A 82 -8.87 5.09 -47.16
CA ASP A 82 -8.46 5.64 -48.47
C ASP A 82 -9.59 5.56 -49.52
N GLU A 83 -10.57 4.68 -49.31
CA GLU A 83 -11.75 4.51 -50.15
C GLU A 83 -12.89 5.50 -49.78
N GLY A 84 -12.72 6.30 -48.73
CA GLY A 84 -13.70 7.26 -48.23
C GLY A 84 -14.85 6.64 -47.44
N GLN A 85 -14.69 5.41 -46.92
CA GLN A 85 -15.62 4.83 -45.95
C GLN A 85 -15.44 5.49 -44.58
N ILE A 86 -16.56 5.68 -43.90
CA ILE A 86 -16.65 6.36 -42.61
C ILE A 86 -16.82 5.31 -41.51
N TYR A 87 -15.84 5.19 -40.64
CA TYR A 87 -15.87 4.34 -39.45
C TYR A 87 -16.28 5.21 -38.27
N VAL A 88 -17.30 4.78 -37.54
CA VAL A 88 -17.87 5.54 -36.41
C VAL A 88 -17.87 4.67 -35.17
N ALA A 89 -17.31 5.20 -34.08
CA ALA A 89 -17.41 4.59 -32.77
C ALA A 89 -18.80 4.84 -32.19
N ASP A 90 -19.62 3.80 -32.13
CA ASP A 90 -20.98 3.83 -31.58
C ASP A 90 -20.91 3.47 -30.09
N CYS A 91 -20.51 4.47 -29.29
CA CYS A 91 -19.97 4.31 -27.93
C CYS A 91 -20.87 3.47 -27.02
N TRP A 92 -22.16 3.78 -26.96
CA TRP A 92 -23.11 3.12 -26.04
C TRP A 92 -23.79 1.88 -26.64
N ASN A 93 -23.64 1.65 -27.95
CA ASN A 93 -23.97 0.36 -28.55
C ASN A 93 -22.75 -0.59 -28.58
N HIS A 94 -21.59 -0.17 -28.06
CA HIS A 94 -20.39 -0.99 -27.89
C HIS A 94 -19.87 -1.61 -29.20
N ARG A 95 -19.96 -0.86 -30.31
CA ARG A 95 -19.62 -1.36 -31.65
C ARG A 95 -18.99 -0.28 -32.53
N ILE A 96 -18.37 -0.70 -33.60
CA ILE A 96 -17.96 0.18 -34.70
C ILE A 96 -18.93 -0.02 -35.86
N GLN A 97 -19.41 1.08 -36.44
CA GLN A 97 -20.24 1.06 -37.66
C GLN A 97 -19.49 1.69 -38.82
N VAL A 98 -19.63 1.08 -40.01
CA VAL A 98 -18.96 1.52 -41.24
C VAL A 98 -20.00 1.94 -42.28
N PHE A 99 -19.79 3.10 -42.87
CA PHE A 99 -20.65 3.71 -43.88
C PHE A 99 -19.85 4.04 -45.13
N ASN A 100 -20.51 4.17 -46.29
CA ASN A 100 -19.87 4.75 -47.46
C ASN A 100 -19.82 6.29 -47.35
N GLY A 101 -19.14 6.97 -48.27
CA GLY A 101 -19.08 8.43 -48.33
C GLY A 101 -20.43 9.13 -48.55
N GLU A 102 -21.50 8.38 -48.83
CA GLU A 102 -22.88 8.86 -48.97
C GLU A 102 -23.71 8.57 -47.69
N GLY A 103 -23.08 8.15 -46.58
CA GLY A 103 -23.76 7.88 -45.31
C GLY A 103 -24.63 6.62 -45.29
N LYS A 104 -24.49 5.72 -46.28
CA LYS A 104 -25.20 4.44 -46.30
C LYS A 104 -24.44 3.40 -45.49
N PHE A 105 -25.15 2.73 -44.57
CA PHE A 105 -24.61 1.65 -43.75
C PHE A 105 -24.05 0.50 -44.62
N ILE A 106 -22.84 0.07 -44.31
CA ILE A 106 -22.15 -1.08 -44.94
C ILE A 106 -22.15 -2.28 -43.99
N ARG A 107 -21.59 -2.10 -42.78
CA ARG A 107 -21.39 -3.17 -41.79
C ARG A 107 -21.19 -2.61 -40.38
N ALA A 108 -21.29 -3.49 -39.39
CA ALA A 108 -20.93 -3.20 -38.01
C ALA A 108 -20.23 -4.41 -37.39
N PHE A 109 -19.35 -4.18 -36.43
CA PHE A 109 -18.69 -5.23 -35.66
C PHE A 109 -18.42 -4.77 -34.23
N GLY A 110 -18.33 -5.73 -33.31
CA GLY A 110 -18.25 -5.49 -31.87
C GLY A 110 -19.54 -5.72 -31.12
N SER A 111 -19.39 -6.02 -29.83
CA SER A 111 -20.45 -6.15 -28.83
C SER A 111 -19.93 -5.75 -27.46
N CYS A 112 -20.83 -5.46 -26.51
CA CYS A 112 -20.46 -5.16 -25.13
C CYS A 112 -19.74 -6.35 -24.49
N GLY A 113 -18.56 -6.11 -23.91
CA GLY A 113 -17.80 -7.11 -23.17
C GLY A 113 -16.31 -6.78 -23.13
N ASP A 114 -15.50 -7.72 -22.65
CA ASP A 114 -14.07 -7.59 -22.42
C ASP A 114 -13.23 -8.64 -23.18
N GLU A 115 -13.86 -9.54 -23.94
CA GLU A 115 -13.14 -10.50 -24.77
C GLU A 115 -12.58 -9.89 -26.06
N LEU A 116 -11.81 -10.67 -26.82
CA LEU A 116 -11.31 -10.27 -28.14
C LEU A 116 -12.47 -10.11 -29.13
N GLY A 117 -12.56 -8.95 -29.75
CA GLY A 117 -13.65 -8.56 -30.65
C GLY A 117 -14.81 -7.87 -29.93
N GLU A 118 -14.89 -7.97 -28.60
CA GLU A 118 -15.83 -7.23 -27.76
C GLU A 118 -15.21 -5.89 -27.31
N MET A 119 -16.05 -4.90 -27.06
CA MET A 119 -15.63 -3.55 -26.72
C MET A 119 -16.50 -2.95 -25.62
N ASN A 120 -15.94 -2.03 -24.84
CA ASN A 120 -16.70 -1.25 -23.86
C ASN A 120 -16.39 0.25 -23.99
N GLU A 121 -17.40 1.03 -24.38
CA GLU A 121 -17.27 2.44 -24.74
C GLU A 121 -16.11 2.73 -25.70
N PRO A 122 -16.18 2.25 -26.97
CA PRO A 122 -15.24 2.70 -27.99
C PRO A 122 -15.36 4.21 -28.16
N TYR A 123 -14.25 4.93 -28.01
CA TYR A 123 -14.26 6.40 -27.89
C TYR A 123 -13.64 7.09 -29.10
N HIS A 124 -12.39 6.76 -29.44
CA HIS A 124 -11.69 7.31 -30.61
C HIS A 124 -11.12 6.21 -31.49
N LEU A 125 -10.98 6.50 -32.78
CA LEU A 125 -10.58 5.58 -33.85
C LEU A 125 -9.40 6.17 -34.62
N LEU A 126 -8.42 5.34 -34.95
CA LEU A 126 -7.35 5.70 -35.87
C LEU A 126 -7.18 4.57 -36.90
N LEU A 127 -7.22 4.91 -38.18
CA LEU A 127 -6.76 4.02 -39.25
C LEU A 127 -5.30 4.36 -39.54
N ASP A 128 -4.40 3.39 -39.36
CA ASP A 128 -3.00 3.59 -39.70
C ASP A 128 -2.74 3.37 -41.20
N SER A 129 -1.55 3.74 -41.67
CA SER A 129 -1.14 3.61 -43.07
C SER A 129 -1.02 2.16 -43.55
N THR A 130 -1.12 1.18 -42.66
CA THR A 130 -1.13 -0.26 -42.99
C THR A 130 -2.54 -0.80 -43.19
N GLY A 131 -3.57 0.01 -42.91
CA GLY A 131 -4.98 -0.39 -42.94
C GLY A 131 -5.45 -1.07 -41.66
N LYS A 132 -4.69 -0.97 -40.56
CA LYS A 132 -5.08 -1.47 -39.25
C LYS A 132 -5.89 -0.39 -38.53
N LEU A 133 -7.06 -0.77 -38.03
CA LEU A 133 -7.92 0.09 -37.21
C LEU A 133 -7.53 -0.08 -35.74
N VAL A 134 -7.20 1.03 -35.09
CA VAL A 134 -6.97 1.11 -33.65
C VAL A 134 -8.19 1.74 -33.00
N VAL A 135 -8.76 1.04 -32.02
CA VAL A 135 -9.90 1.50 -31.23
C VAL A 135 -9.43 1.80 -29.82
N VAL A 136 -9.69 3.03 -29.35
CA VAL A 136 -9.48 3.43 -27.96
C VAL A 136 -10.74 3.05 -27.16
N GLU A 137 -10.60 2.15 -26.19
CA GLU A 137 -11.70 1.71 -25.33
C GLU A 137 -11.61 2.39 -23.97
N ARG A 138 -12.54 3.31 -23.70
CA ARG A 138 -12.50 4.14 -22.49
C ARG A 138 -12.78 3.32 -21.23
N CYS A 139 -13.82 2.48 -21.25
CA CYS A 139 -14.24 1.72 -20.06
C CYS A 139 -13.53 0.37 -19.89
N ASN A 140 -12.93 -0.17 -20.95
CA ASN A 140 -12.02 -1.32 -20.82
C ASN A 140 -10.56 -0.92 -20.57
N HIS A 141 -10.27 0.39 -20.50
CA HIS A 141 -8.94 0.93 -20.18
C HIS A 141 -7.84 0.38 -21.09
N ARG A 142 -8.12 0.24 -22.39
CA ARG A 142 -7.24 -0.45 -23.33
C ARG A 142 -7.39 0.09 -24.76
N LEU A 143 -6.50 -0.39 -25.61
CA LEU A 143 -6.58 -0.26 -27.05
C LEU A 143 -6.84 -1.63 -27.67
N GLN A 144 -7.63 -1.68 -28.73
CA GLN A 144 -7.85 -2.90 -29.49
C GLN A 144 -7.62 -2.69 -30.98
N PHE A 145 -7.08 -3.71 -31.62
CA PHE A 145 -6.64 -3.69 -33.00
C PHE A 145 -7.58 -4.50 -33.87
N PHE A 146 -7.96 -3.96 -35.02
CA PHE A 146 -8.85 -4.62 -35.97
C PHE A 146 -8.32 -4.51 -37.39
N THR A 147 -8.70 -5.46 -38.25
CA THR A 147 -8.63 -5.26 -39.71
C THR A 147 -9.73 -4.29 -40.17
N LYS A 148 -9.65 -3.76 -41.40
CA LYS A 148 -10.74 -2.96 -41.99
C LYS A 148 -12.08 -3.71 -41.96
N GLU A 149 -12.07 -5.04 -42.08
CA GLU A 149 -13.27 -5.88 -42.08
C GLU A 149 -13.88 -6.11 -40.70
N GLY A 150 -13.17 -5.75 -39.62
CA GLY A 150 -13.65 -5.89 -38.24
C GLY A 150 -13.18 -7.16 -37.52
N VAL A 151 -12.13 -7.83 -38.01
CA VAL A 151 -11.53 -8.97 -37.32
C VAL A 151 -10.53 -8.47 -36.27
N SER A 152 -10.69 -8.88 -35.02
CA SER A 152 -9.76 -8.51 -33.95
C SER A 152 -8.37 -9.12 -34.17
N LEU A 153 -7.34 -8.29 -34.10
CA LEU A 153 -5.92 -8.63 -34.26
C LEU A 153 -5.18 -8.70 -32.91
N GLY A 154 -5.87 -8.38 -31.81
CA GLY A 154 -5.32 -8.34 -30.46
C GLY A 154 -5.62 -7.03 -29.75
N ARG A 155 -5.13 -6.92 -28.51
CA ARG A 155 -5.34 -5.75 -27.62
C ARG A 155 -4.05 -5.33 -26.94
N MET A 156 -4.00 -4.09 -26.47
CA MET A 156 -2.90 -3.54 -25.69
C MET A 156 -3.40 -2.68 -24.54
N GLY A 157 -2.78 -2.83 -23.38
CA GLY A 157 -3.08 -2.07 -22.18
C GLY A 157 -4.11 -2.73 -21.28
N SER A 158 -4.12 -2.29 -20.03
CA SER A 158 -5.06 -2.72 -18.99
C SER A 158 -5.33 -1.56 -18.05
N ARG A 159 -6.38 -1.69 -17.24
CA ARG A 159 -6.69 -0.71 -16.21
C ARG A 159 -5.53 -0.56 -15.23
N GLY A 160 -5.14 0.68 -14.99
CA GLY A 160 -4.23 1.00 -13.91
C GLY A 160 -3.79 2.46 -13.86
N THR A 161 -3.24 2.82 -12.71
CA THR A 161 -2.83 4.21 -12.43
C THR A 161 -1.36 4.46 -12.69
N GLU A 162 -0.97 5.71 -12.90
CA GLU A 162 0.44 6.10 -12.94
C GLU A 162 1.17 5.69 -11.64
N LEU A 163 0.47 5.74 -10.50
CA LEU A 163 0.99 5.29 -9.20
C LEU A 163 1.36 3.80 -9.22
N GLU A 164 0.53 2.94 -9.81
CA GLU A 164 0.82 1.51 -9.95
C GLU A 164 2.07 1.27 -10.82
N GLU A 165 2.23 2.00 -11.92
CA GLU A 165 3.45 1.92 -12.74
C GLU A 165 4.69 2.42 -11.98
N LYS A 166 4.55 3.52 -11.22
CA LYS A 166 5.61 4.10 -10.38
C LYS A 166 6.01 3.15 -9.26
N LEU A 167 5.03 2.50 -8.61
CA LEU A 167 5.28 1.45 -7.62
C LEU A 167 6.05 0.27 -8.24
N GLY A 168 5.66 -0.20 -9.43
CA GLY A 168 6.41 -1.25 -10.13
C GLY A 168 7.86 -0.86 -10.46
N LYS A 169 8.11 0.41 -10.81
CA LYS A 169 9.47 0.93 -11.01
C LYS A 169 10.22 1.11 -9.69
N LEU A 170 9.55 1.58 -8.64
CA LEU A 170 10.10 1.79 -7.29
C LEU A 170 10.58 0.47 -6.71
N PHE A 171 9.77 -0.57 -6.86
CA PHE A 171 10.14 -1.93 -6.51
C PHE A 171 11.14 -2.53 -7.51
N GLN A 172 11.56 -1.85 -8.58
CA GLN A 172 12.50 -2.36 -9.60
C GLN A 172 12.05 -3.67 -10.25
N THR A 173 10.74 -3.85 -10.44
CA THR A 173 10.22 -4.96 -11.23
C THR A 173 10.83 -4.88 -12.63
N PRO A 174 11.44 -5.99 -13.14
CA PRO A 174 12.04 -5.99 -14.46
C PRO A 174 11.08 -5.45 -15.53
N PRO A 175 11.51 -4.58 -16.46
CA PRO A 175 10.59 -3.88 -17.38
C PRO A 175 9.74 -4.79 -18.28
N HIS A 176 10.19 -6.03 -18.53
CA HIS A 176 9.46 -7.04 -19.30
C HIS A 176 8.35 -7.73 -18.48
N LEU A 177 8.33 -7.52 -17.16
CA LEU A 177 7.38 -8.08 -16.20
C LEU A 177 6.39 -7.05 -15.66
N LEU A 178 6.57 -5.77 -16.03
CA LEU A 178 5.55 -4.77 -15.80
C LEU A 178 4.32 -5.11 -16.67
N PRO A 179 3.09 -4.90 -16.16
CA PRO A 179 1.88 -5.12 -16.95
C PRO A 179 1.93 -4.34 -18.28
N PRO A 180 1.14 -4.74 -19.29
CA PRO A 180 0.96 -3.91 -20.49
C PRO A 180 0.63 -2.47 -20.09
N PRO A 181 0.92 -1.45 -20.91
CA PRO A 181 0.81 -0.04 -20.53
C PRO A 181 -0.51 0.23 -19.82
N LEU A 182 -0.44 0.73 -18.58
CA LEU A 182 -1.62 0.94 -17.75
C LEU A 182 -2.31 2.22 -18.19
N PHE A 183 -3.60 2.15 -18.46
CA PHE A 183 -4.42 3.30 -18.80
C PHE A 183 -5.54 3.47 -17.78
N GLU A 184 -5.93 4.71 -17.52
CA GLU A 184 -7.14 5.06 -16.79
C GLU A 184 -7.99 5.96 -17.70
N PHE A 185 -9.09 5.44 -18.22
CA PHE A 185 -9.97 6.12 -19.17
C PHE A 185 -9.22 6.77 -20.35
N PRO A 186 -8.53 5.99 -21.21
CA PRO A 186 -7.91 6.55 -22.39
C PRO A 186 -9.00 7.08 -23.33
N THR A 187 -8.79 8.25 -23.93
CA THR A 187 -9.83 8.95 -24.69
C THR A 187 -9.48 9.17 -26.15
N SER A 188 -8.22 9.47 -26.47
CA SER A 188 -7.83 9.90 -27.82
C SER A 188 -6.48 9.34 -28.25
N ILE A 189 -6.29 9.20 -29.56
CA ILE A 189 -5.06 8.74 -30.19
C ILE A 189 -4.74 9.61 -31.42
N ALA A 190 -3.47 9.90 -31.67
CA ALA A 190 -3.01 10.49 -32.93
C ALA A 190 -1.63 9.92 -33.33
N VAL A 191 -1.24 10.16 -34.58
CA VAL A 191 0.02 9.68 -35.16
C VAL A 191 0.85 10.84 -35.73
N ASP A 192 2.16 10.82 -35.52
CA ASP A 192 3.09 11.79 -36.12
C ASP A 192 3.57 11.36 -37.53
N SER A 193 4.32 12.22 -38.20
CA SER A 193 4.83 11.98 -39.56
C SER A 193 5.77 10.77 -39.68
N VAL A 194 6.36 10.31 -38.56
CA VAL A 194 7.28 9.18 -38.48
C VAL A 194 6.55 7.88 -38.14
N GLY A 195 5.27 7.95 -37.75
CA GLY A 195 4.45 6.80 -37.37
C GLY A 195 4.47 6.48 -35.88
N ASN A 196 4.88 7.42 -35.02
CA ASN A 196 4.74 7.26 -33.57
C ASN A 196 3.31 7.58 -33.15
N HIS A 197 2.78 6.79 -32.22
CA HIS A 197 1.43 6.93 -31.71
C HIS A 197 1.43 7.66 -30.37
N TYR A 198 0.50 8.57 -30.19
CA TYR A 198 0.31 9.33 -28.96
C TYR A 198 -1.09 9.05 -28.45
N ILE A 199 -1.21 8.63 -27.19
CA ILE A 199 -2.49 8.33 -26.54
C ILE A 199 -2.71 9.28 -25.37
N SER A 200 -3.91 9.85 -25.30
CA SER A 200 -4.37 10.60 -24.14
C SER A 200 -4.86 9.62 -23.08
N ASP A 201 -4.12 9.52 -21.99
CA ASP A 201 -4.46 8.71 -20.82
C ASP A 201 -5.14 9.62 -19.80
N SER A 202 -6.39 9.99 -20.10
CA SER A 202 -7.05 11.15 -19.50
C SER A 202 -7.24 11.04 -18.00
N GLY A 203 -7.54 9.85 -17.48
CA GLY A 203 -7.71 9.60 -16.05
C GLY A 203 -6.39 9.59 -15.28
N ASN A 204 -5.25 9.37 -15.96
CA ASN A 204 -3.92 9.53 -15.39
C ASN A 204 -3.30 10.91 -15.68
N HIS A 205 -4.06 11.83 -16.31
CA HIS A 205 -3.62 13.20 -16.61
C HIS A 205 -2.31 13.28 -17.39
N ARG A 206 -2.10 12.36 -18.34
CA ARG A 206 -0.86 12.24 -19.10
C ARG A 206 -1.07 11.86 -20.56
N ILE A 207 -0.02 12.01 -21.35
CA ILE A 207 0.08 11.54 -22.73
C ILE A 207 1.17 10.47 -22.80
N VAL A 208 0.86 9.37 -23.47
CA VAL A 208 1.78 8.23 -23.63
C VAL A 208 2.16 8.09 -25.10
N LYS A 209 3.47 8.07 -25.39
CA LYS A 209 4.03 7.96 -26.75
C LYS A 209 4.54 6.53 -27.00
N PHE A 210 4.24 5.99 -28.17
CA PHE A 210 4.68 4.69 -28.68
C PHE A 210 5.33 4.83 -30.05
N ASP A 211 6.26 3.93 -30.40
CA ASP A 211 6.79 3.83 -31.75
C ASP A 211 5.78 3.15 -32.70
N SER A 212 6.15 3.02 -33.98
CA SER A 212 5.35 2.32 -35.00
C SER A 212 5.17 0.82 -34.74
N LYS A 213 5.97 0.24 -33.84
CA LYS A 213 5.91 -1.16 -33.41
C LYS A 213 5.18 -1.31 -32.07
N TRP A 214 4.54 -0.25 -31.56
CA TRP A 214 3.84 -0.24 -30.27
C TRP A 214 4.73 -0.44 -29.04
N ASN A 215 6.04 -0.12 -29.14
CA ASN A 215 6.90 -0.01 -27.96
C ASN A 215 6.73 1.38 -27.33
N ARG A 216 6.50 1.42 -26.01
CA ARG A 216 6.39 2.69 -25.28
C ARG A 216 7.73 3.44 -25.31
N LEU A 217 7.70 4.66 -25.84
CA LEU A 217 8.85 5.55 -25.95
C LEU A 217 8.93 6.53 -24.78
N ALA A 218 7.81 7.16 -24.44
CA ALA A 218 7.76 8.23 -23.44
C ALA A 218 6.39 8.35 -22.79
N SER A 219 6.35 9.08 -21.67
CA SER A 219 5.13 9.48 -20.97
C SER A 219 5.39 10.86 -20.39
N PHE A 220 4.47 11.80 -20.60
CA PHE A 220 4.61 13.17 -20.09
C PHE A 220 3.23 13.74 -19.74
N GLY A 221 3.19 14.67 -18.78
CA GLY A 221 1.96 15.11 -18.15
C GLY A 221 1.82 14.59 -16.73
N GLU A 222 1.33 15.47 -15.85
CA GLU A 222 0.88 15.15 -14.49
C GLU A 222 -0.34 16.00 -14.15
N TYR A 223 -1.04 15.67 -13.07
CA TYR A 223 -2.15 16.47 -12.59
C TYR A 223 -1.69 17.89 -12.22
N GLY A 224 -2.32 18.91 -12.79
CA GLY A 224 -2.08 20.30 -12.43
C GLY A 224 -2.45 21.29 -13.53
N SER A 225 -2.13 22.57 -13.27
CA SER A 225 -2.44 23.70 -14.16
C SER A 225 -1.21 24.39 -14.74
N GLY A 226 0.00 23.95 -14.38
CA GLY A 226 1.26 24.45 -14.91
C GLY A 226 1.54 24.01 -16.35
N PRO A 227 2.64 24.48 -16.97
CA PRO A 227 3.11 24.03 -18.27
C PRO A 227 3.33 22.51 -18.32
N SER A 228 2.84 21.83 -19.35
CA SER A 228 2.88 20.36 -19.47
C SER A 228 2.17 19.59 -18.35
N GLN A 229 1.30 20.24 -17.55
CA GLN A 229 0.39 19.58 -16.59
C GLN A 229 -1.05 19.62 -17.12
N PHE A 230 -1.86 18.62 -16.79
CA PHE A 230 -3.22 18.48 -17.32
C PHE A 230 -4.23 18.24 -16.21
N GLU A 231 -5.47 18.70 -16.41
CA GLU A 231 -6.63 18.28 -15.64
C GLU A 231 -7.65 17.69 -16.62
N TYR A 232 -7.40 16.41 -16.96
CA TYR A 232 -8.04 15.63 -18.02
C TYR A 232 -7.67 16.10 -19.44
N ALA A 233 -6.58 15.54 -19.97
CA ALA A 233 -6.24 15.65 -21.38
C ALA A 233 -7.28 14.85 -22.20
N MET A 234 -8.26 15.53 -22.78
CA MET A 234 -9.42 14.88 -23.39
C MET A 234 -9.20 14.42 -24.83
N TRP A 235 -8.61 15.28 -25.65
CA TRP A 235 -8.36 14.98 -27.06
C TRP A 235 -7.02 15.54 -27.50
N LEU A 236 -6.33 14.81 -28.37
CA LEU A 236 -5.06 15.26 -28.95
C LEU A 236 -5.10 15.15 -30.46
N SER A 237 -4.49 16.12 -31.13
CA SER A 237 -4.28 16.14 -32.57
C SER A 237 -2.83 16.49 -32.86
N ILE A 238 -2.28 15.90 -33.92
CA ILE A 238 -0.90 16.18 -34.35
C ILE A 238 -0.93 16.95 -35.66
N GLY A 239 -0.25 18.10 -35.69
CA GLY A 239 -0.15 18.93 -36.89
C GLY A 239 0.87 18.45 -37.90
N PRO A 240 0.86 19.02 -39.12
CA PRO A 240 1.84 18.70 -40.16
C PRO A 240 3.28 19.08 -39.78
N ASN A 241 3.44 19.80 -38.67
CA ASN A 241 4.69 20.15 -38.02
C ASN A 241 5.09 19.20 -36.87
N ASP A 242 4.37 18.08 -36.70
CA ASP A 242 4.51 17.11 -35.60
C ASP A 242 4.31 17.70 -34.19
N LEU A 243 3.65 18.85 -34.08
CA LEU A 243 3.25 19.40 -32.79
C LEU A 243 1.94 18.80 -32.31
N LEU A 244 1.86 18.63 -31.00
CA LEU A 244 0.69 18.12 -30.31
C LEU A 244 -0.19 19.28 -29.86
N TYR A 245 -1.47 19.22 -30.19
CA TYR A 245 -2.51 20.15 -29.74
C TYR A 245 -3.47 19.40 -28.82
N VAL A 246 -3.37 19.67 -27.53
CA VAL A 246 -4.02 18.89 -26.47
C VAL A 246 -5.13 19.72 -25.83
N ALA A 247 -6.34 19.21 -25.87
CA ALA A 247 -7.48 19.77 -25.14
C ALA A 247 -7.38 19.42 -23.66
N ASP A 248 -7.14 20.43 -22.84
CA ASP A 248 -7.02 20.33 -21.39
C ASP A 248 -8.34 20.82 -20.78
N LEU A 249 -9.22 19.86 -20.48
CA LEU A 249 -10.65 20.11 -20.30
C LEU A 249 -10.93 21.05 -19.12
N ASN A 250 -10.48 20.69 -17.92
CA ASN A 250 -10.84 21.46 -16.72
C ASN A 250 -9.98 22.72 -16.57
N ASN A 251 -8.79 22.75 -17.17
CA ASN A 251 -7.96 23.96 -17.23
C ASN A 251 -8.43 24.96 -18.29
N ASN A 252 -9.48 24.67 -19.06
CA ASN A 252 -10.08 25.58 -20.05
C ASN A 252 -9.05 26.11 -21.08
N ARG A 253 -8.18 25.24 -21.59
CA ARG A 253 -7.10 25.63 -22.51
C ARG A 253 -6.77 24.55 -23.53
N ILE A 254 -6.11 24.98 -24.62
CA ILE A 254 -5.38 24.07 -25.51
C ILE A 254 -3.88 24.25 -25.25
N GLN A 255 -3.18 23.17 -24.90
CA GLN A 255 -1.72 23.18 -24.81
C GLN A 255 -1.08 22.71 -26.10
N ILE A 256 0.03 23.36 -26.46
CA ILE A 256 0.84 23.06 -27.64
C ILE A 256 2.17 22.51 -27.17
N LEU A 257 2.45 21.27 -27.54
CA LEU A 257 3.64 20.55 -27.11
C LEU A 257 4.47 20.11 -28.30
N SER A 258 5.78 19.99 -28.11
CA SER A 258 6.67 19.35 -29.06
C SER A 258 6.39 17.84 -29.17
N SER A 259 6.98 17.20 -30.17
CA SER A 259 6.96 15.73 -30.32
C SER A 259 7.58 14.98 -29.13
N SER A 260 8.34 15.66 -28.27
CA SER A 260 8.93 15.13 -27.03
C SER A 260 8.16 15.51 -25.76
N GLY A 261 7.02 16.20 -25.87
CA GLY A 261 6.17 16.59 -24.73
C GLY A 261 6.59 17.89 -24.03
N VAL A 262 7.50 18.66 -24.64
CA VAL A 262 7.92 19.97 -24.10
C VAL A 262 6.84 20.99 -24.38
N PHE A 263 6.44 21.75 -23.36
CA PHE A 263 5.52 22.87 -23.51
C PHE A 263 6.10 23.97 -24.39
N LEU A 264 5.36 24.35 -25.44
CA LEU A 264 5.75 25.42 -26.38
C LEU A 264 4.83 26.64 -26.26
N GLY A 265 3.60 26.45 -25.80
CA GLY A 265 2.63 27.51 -25.61
C GLY A 265 1.25 26.97 -25.27
N GLU A 266 0.35 27.88 -24.94
CA GLU A 266 -1.05 27.57 -24.69
C GLU A 266 -1.96 28.61 -25.34
N GLN A 267 -3.18 28.19 -25.65
CA GLN A 267 -4.25 29.08 -26.03
C GLN A 267 -5.26 29.15 -24.88
N THR A 268 -5.29 30.30 -24.22
CA THR A 268 -6.28 30.69 -23.22
C THR A 268 -7.00 31.94 -23.74
N THR A 269 -8.25 31.82 -24.12
CA THR A 269 -8.98 32.95 -24.73
C THR A 269 -9.54 33.86 -23.63
N SER A 270 -8.73 34.81 -23.17
CA SER A 270 -9.18 35.90 -22.30
C SER A 270 -9.72 37.07 -23.15
N GLY A 271 -11.03 37.09 -23.40
CA GLY A 271 -11.72 38.21 -24.08
C GLY A 271 -13.19 37.88 -24.39
N LYS A 272 -14.11 38.78 -24.01
CA LYS A 272 -15.58 38.61 -23.87
C LYS A 272 -16.41 38.16 -25.10
N SER A 273 -15.86 37.48 -26.11
CA SER A 273 -16.70 36.81 -27.12
C SER A 273 -16.34 35.38 -27.50
N ASN A 274 -15.15 34.86 -27.16
CA ASN A 274 -14.69 33.53 -27.62
C ASN A 274 -13.94 32.75 -26.52
N SER A 275 -14.52 32.53 -25.31
CA SER A 275 -13.86 31.74 -24.26
C SER A 275 -13.82 30.23 -24.59
N LEU A 276 -12.66 29.58 -24.41
CA LEU A 276 -12.46 28.13 -24.52
C LEU A 276 -12.86 27.45 -23.21
N GLU A 277 -14.15 27.46 -22.89
CA GLU A 277 -14.69 26.76 -21.73
C GLU A 277 -14.84 25.26 -22.03
N ALA A 278 -14.17 24.42 -21.24
CA ALA A 278 -14.19 22.97 -21.32
C ALA A 278 -13.92 22.43 -22.74
N PRO A 279 -12.74 22.70 -23.34
CA PRO A 279 -12.39 22.16 -24.64
C PRO A 279 -12.33 20.63 -24.59
N CYS A 280 -13.10 19.97 -25.45
CA CYS A 280 -13.26 18.52 -25.45
C CYS A 280 -12.69 17.84 -26.71
N LEU A 281 -12.41 18.61 -27.76
CA LEU A 281 -12.06 18.07 -29.07
C LEU A 281 -11.08 18.98 -29.80
N THR A 282 -10.06 18.38 -30.41
CA THR A 282 -9.18 19.03 -31.38
C THR A 282 -9.18 18.23 -32.68
N GLY A 283 -9.07 18.90 -33.83
CA GLY A 283 -8.93 18.26 -35.15
C GLY A 283 -8.21 19.18 -36.13
N LEU A 284 -7.49 18.61 -37.09
CA LEU A 284 -6.70 19.36 -38.07
C LEU A 284 -7.12 19.00 -39.49
N ASP A 285 -7.38 20.01 -40.32
CA ASP A 285 -7.67 19.79 -41.75
C ASP A 285 -6.40 19.63 -42.59
N THR A 286 -6.58 19.27 -43.86
CA THR A 286 -5.48 19.06 -44.82
C THR A 286 -4.67 20.33 -45.13
N ASN A 287 -5.18 21.51 -44.77
CA ASN A 287 -4.49 22.80 -44.92
C ASN A 287 -3.78 23.23 -43.62
N GLY A 288 -3.84 22.40 -42.56
CA GLY A 288 -3.26 22.71 -41.27
C GLY A 288 -4.02 23.80 -40.51
N ARG A 289 -5.35 23.81 -40.56
CA ARG A 289 -6.18 24.62 -39.65
C ARG A 289 -6.67 23.79 -38.47
N LEU A 290 -6.63 24.37 -37.28
CA LEU A 290 -7.05 23.74 -36.02
C LEU A 290 -8.53 24.02 -35.74
N TYR A 291 -9.29 22.96 -35.58
CA TYR A 291 -10.70 22.97 -35.17
C TYR A 291 -10.79 22.54 -33.72
N ILE A 292 -11.46 23.35 -32.90
CA ILE A 292 -11.66 23.12 -31.47
C ILE A 292 -13.15 23.00 -31.19
N GLY A 293 -13.53 21.88 -30.56
CA GLY A 293 -14.86 21.68 -30.00
C GLY A 293 -14.87 21.94 -28.49
N LEU A 294 -15.96 22.53 -28.00
CA LEU A 294 -16.16 22.82 -26.58
C LEU A 294 -17.33 22.00 -26.05
N SER A 295 -17.28 21.60 -24.78
CA SER A 295 -18.33 20.78 -24.16
C SER A 295 -19.66 21.53 -23.96
N LEU A 296 -19.59 22.87 -23.89
CA LEU A 296 -20.74 23.73 -23.59
C LEU A 296 -21.18 24.58 -24.80
N ASP A 297 -20.41 24.58 -25.89
CA ASP A 297 -20.76 25.31 -27.12
C ASP A 297 -20.94 24.30 -28.28
N PRO A 298 -22.11 24.29 -28.93
CA PRO A 298 -22.33 23.47 -30.12
C PRO A 298 -21.47 23.86 -31.33
N ALA A 299 -20.83 25.03 -31.30
CA ALA A 299 -19.99 25.48 -32.41
C ALA A 299 -18.61 24.81 -32.42
N VAL A 300 -18.11 24.48 -33.61
CA VAL A 300 -16.70 24.12 -33.82
C VAL A 300 -15.94 25.38 -34.20
N HIS A 301 -14.92 25.75 -33.42
CA HIS A 301 -14.14 26.97 -33.63
C HIS A 301 -12.87 26.68 -34.43
N CYS A 302 -12.64 27.43 -35.51
CA CYS A 302 -11.53 27.24 -36.44
C CYS A 302 -10.44 28.30 -36.21
N TYR A 303 -9.18 27.86 -36.19
CA TYR A 303 -8.00 28.67 -35.95
C TYR A 303 -6.90 28.39 -36.98
N THR A 304 -6.17 29.42 -37.38
CA THR A 304 -4.95 29.25 -38.18
C THR A 304 -3.79 28.77 -37.29
N LEU A 305 -3.07 27.72 -37.73
CA LEU A 305 -1.87 27.27 -37.03
C LEU A 305 -0.70 28.27 -37.16
N TYR A 306 0.23 28.17 -36.21
CA TYR A 306 1.49 28.91 -36.23
C TYR A 306 2.32 28.67 -37.50
N PRO A 307 3.09 29.66 -37.97
CA PRO A 307 4.10 29.44 -39.00
C PRO A 307 5.16 28.45 -38.50
N SER A 308 5.36 27.36 -39.25
CA SER A 308 6.33 26.29 -38.93
C SER A 308 7.75 26.79 -38.66
N THR A 309 8.14 27.93 -39.24
CA THR A 309 9.48 28.51 -39.08
C THR A 309 9.80 29.07 -37.69
N GLU A 310 8.82 29.54 -36.93
CA GLU A 310 9.06 30.07 -35.57
C GLU A 310 9.17 28.94 -34.54
N ILE A 311 8.38 27.89 -34.73
CA ILE A 311 8.38 26.70 -33.86
C ILE A 311 9.60 25.82 -34.13
N GLN A 312 10.00 25.64 -35.39
CA GLN A 312 11.27 24.95 -35.71
C GLN A 312 12.48 25.70 -35.16
N ARG A 313 12.44 27.04 -35.03
CA ARG A 313 13.48 27.80 -34.34
C ARG A 313 13.47 27.55 -32.83
N ALA A 314 12.29 27.45 -32.22
CA ALA A 314 12.16 27.12 -30.80
C ALA A 314 12.63 25.68 -30.49
N GLU A 315 12.26 24.70 -31.31
CA GLU A 315 12.72 23.30 -31.19
C GLU A 315 14.22 23.16 -31.48
N ALA A 316 14.75 23.82 -32.51
CA ALA A 316 16.18 23.80 -32.80
C ALA A 316 17.03 24.53 -31.74
N ALA A 317 16.45 25.49 -31.01
CA ALA A 317 17.07 26.08 -29.84
C ALA A 317 17.07 25.10 -28.66
N LEU A 318 15.94 24.41 -28.41
CA LEU A 318 15.78 23.40 -27.36
C LEU A 318 16.68 22.15 -27.54
N GLN A 319 16.81 21.64 -28.77
CA GLN A 319 17.71 20.50 -29.07
C GLN A 319 19.19 20.86 -29.02
N LYS A 320 19.54 22.15 -29.14
CA LYS A 320 20.92 22.64 -29.01
C LYS A 320 21.33 22.90 -27.56
N GLU A 321 20.46 22.64 -26.59
CA GLU A 321 20.80 22.70 -25.18
C GLU A 321 21.21 21.32 -24.64
N PRO A 322 22.52 21.01 -24.56
CA PRO A 322 23.03 19.74 -24.02
C PRO A 322 22.81 19.56 -22.51
N GLU A 323 22.00 20.41 -21.88
CA GLU A 323 21.75 20.48 -20.43
C GLU A 323 20.30 20.14 -20.04
N ASN A 324 19.44 19.80 -21.00
CA ASN A 324 18.09 19.33 -20.67
C ASN A 324 18.14 17.97 -19.96
N LEU A 325 17.76 17.97 -18.68
CA LEU A 325 17.84 16.83 -17.78
C LEU A 325 16.96 15.64 -18.22
N GLN A 326 15.77 15.89 -18.79
CA GLN A 326 14.88 14.83 -19.30
C GLN A 326 15.50 14.08 -20.47
N ILE A 327 16.13 14.83 -21.37
CA ILE A 327 16.80 14.26 -22.55
C ILE A 327 18.02 13.44 -22.12
N LEU A 328 18.76 13.91 -21.10
CA LEU A 328 19.88 13.16 -20.55
C LEU A 328 19.44 11.85 -19.88
N ASP A 329 18.37 11.88 -19.06
CA ASP A 329 17.83 10.67 -18.41
C ASP A 329 17.32 9.67 -19.46
N TRP A 330 16.58 10.15 -20.45
CA TRP A 330 16.08 9.32 -21.53
C TRP A 330 17.20 8.63 -22.33
N ASN A 331 18.23 9.39 -22.71
CA ASN A 331 19.40 8.83 -23.39
C ASN A 331 20.14 7.81 -22.51
N ALA A 332 20.28 8.08 -21.21
CA ALA A 332 20.91 7.16 -20.28
C ALA A 332 20.16 5.81 -20.22
N GLN A 333 18.83 5.86 -20.11
CA GLN A 333 17.98 4.66 -20.06
C GLN A 333 18.01 3.85 -21.37
N ILE A 334 18.05 4.52 -22.53
CA ILE A 334 18.23 3.83 -23.83
C ILE A 334 19.59 3.11 -23.85
N LEU A 335 20.65 3.77 -23.40
CA LEU A 335 22.00 3.19 -23.36
C LEU A 335 22.10 2.02 -22.37
N GLU A 336 21.44 2.09 -21.20
CA GLU A 336 21.31 0.95 -20.28
C GLU A 336 20.63 -0.25 -20.97
N LYS A 337 19.52 -0.03 -21.68
CA LYS A 337 18.80 -1.08 -22.42
C LYS A 337 19.64 -1.68 -23.54
N GLN A 338 20.53 -0.90 -24.15
CA GLN A 338 21.49 -1.36 -25.15
C GLN A 338 22.76 -1.99 -24.53
N ASN A 339 22.78 -2.18 -23.21
CA ASN A 339 23.91 -2.70 -22.42
C ASN A 339 25.20 -1.85 -22.53
N GLN A 340 25.08 -0.57 -22.88
CA GLN A 340 26.17 0.41 -22.96
C GLN A 340 26.34 1.13 -21.61
N ARG A 341 26.62 0.35 -20.56
CA ARG A 341 26.60 0.80 -19.15
C ARG A 341 27.53 1.98 -18.85
N GLU A 342 28.73 2.01 -19.43
CA GLU A 342 29.67 3.13 -19.24
C GLU A 342 29.17 4.44 -19.86
N GLN A 343 28.47 4.37 -20.98
CA GLN A 343 27.92 5.57 -21.63
C GLN A 343 26.70 6.07 -20.88
N ALA A 344 25.82 5.16 -20.45
CA ALA A 344 24.70 5.49 -19.56
C ALA A 344 25.19 6.17 -18.27
N LEU A 345 26.24 5.63 -17.65
CA LEU A 345 26.83 6.19 -16.43
C LEU A 345 27.37 7.62 -16.62
N LYS A 346 27.91 7.96 -17.81
CA LYS A 346 28.31 9.34 -18.14
C LYS A 346 27.12 10.29 -18.20
N HIS A 347 25.99 9.85 -18.75
CA HIS A 347 24.76 10.66 -18.78
C HIS A 347 24.20 10.86 -17.37
N TYR A 348 24.13 9.80 -16.55
CA TYR A 348 23.70 9.93 -15.14
C TYR A 348 24.62 10.82 -14.31
N TYR A 349 25.94 10.72 -14.53
CA TYR A 349 26.88 11.62 -13.88
C TYR A 349 26.66 13.07 -14.28
N LYS A 350 26.37 13.33 -15.56
CA LYS A 350 26.05 14.68 -16.04
C LYS A 350 24.76 15.22 -15.41
N ILE A 351 23.73 14.37 -15.25
CA ILE A 351 22.50 14.72 -14.52
C ILE A 351 22.83 15.10 -13.08
N ALA A 352 23.63 14.30 -12.38
CA ALA A 352 24.05 14.61 -11.00
C ALA A 352 24.83 15.93 -10.90
N GLN A 353 25.68 16.24 -11.88
CA GLN A 353 26.41 17.51 -11.94
C GLN A 353 25.49 18.70 -12.19
N THR A 354 24.55 18.58 -13.14
CA THR A 354 23.61 19.67 -13.48
C THR A 354 22.65 19.94 -12.33
N LEU A 355 22.09 18.89 -11.71
CA LEU A 355 21.24 19.00 -10.51
C LEU A 355 21.96 19.61 -9.30
N TRP A 356 23.28 19.45 -9.23
CA TRP A 356 24.10 20.07 -8.18
C TRP A 356 24.36 21.57 -8.43
N LEU A 357 24.51 21.98 -9.71
CA LEU A 357 24.79 23.36 -10.10
C LEU A 357 23.55 24.26 -10.15
N GLN A 358 22.39 23.69 -10.46
CA GLN A 358 21.12 24.40 -10.40
C GLN A 358 20.68 24.45 -8.92
N ASP A 359 20.36 25.64 -8.40
CA ASP A 359 19.65 25.73 -7.12
C ASP A 359 18.39 24.89 -7.28
N ALA A 360 18.26 23.85 -6.45
CA ALA A 360 17.19 22.83 -6.52
C ALA A 360 15.77 23.40 -6.24
N GLU A 361 15.59 24.72 -6.34
CA GLU A 361 14.35 25.47 -6.22
C GLU A 361 13.37 25.20 -7.36
N THR A 362 13.85 25.02 -8.59
CA THR A 362 13.01 24.61 -9.74
C THR A 362 12.86 23.09 -9.73
N ASP A 363 11.61 22.63 -9.75
CA ASP A 363 11.22 21.30 -9.27
C ASP A 363 12.07 20.14 -9.82
N ILE A 364 12.45 19.24 -8.90
CA ILE A 364 13.02 17.89 -9.14
C ILE A 364 12.00 16.97 -9.87
N GLN A 365 11.05 17.56 -10.59
CA GLN A 365 9.96 16.90 -11.30
C GLN A 365 10.35 16.38 -12.69
N GLN A 366 11.59 16.60 -13.16
CA GLN A 366 11.91 16.33 -14.57
C GLN A 366 13.18 15.49 -14.84
N ALA A 367 14.02 15.14 -13.87
CA ALA A 367 14.93 13.99 -14.02
C ALA A 367 15.09 13.29 -12.67
N SER A 368 14.80 12.00 -12.69
CA SER A 368 14.47 11.19 -11.52
C SER A 368 15.59 11.14 -10.47
N LEU A 369 15.25 11.25 -9.19
CA LEU A 369 16.11 10.75 -8.10
C LEU A 369 16.51 9.28 -8.36
N ASP A 370 15.68 8.54 -9.10
CA ASP A 370 16.00 7.20 -9.61
C ASP A 370 17.23 7.18 -10.52
N SER A 371 17.52 8.24 -11.27
CA SER A 371 18.76 8.39 -12.06
C SER A 371 20.00 8.32 -11.16
N LEU A 372 19.93 8.93 -9.98
CA LEU A 372 21.01 8.89 -9.00
C LEU A 372 21.12 7.50 -8.35
N ILE A 373 20.00 6.85 -8.06
CA ILE A 373 19.98 5.48 -7.51
C ILE A 373 20.52 4.46 -8.54
N ARG A 374 20.19 4.64 -9.84
CA ARG A 374 20.74 3.85 -10.96
C ARG A 374 22.24 4.09 -11.11
N MET A 375 22.67 5.35 -11.03
CA MET A 375 24.10 5.70 -11.00
C MET A 375 24.82 4.97 -9.86
N ALA A 376 24.30 5.05 -8.64
CA ALA A 376 24.88 4.37 -7.48
C ALA A 376 24.89 2.84 -7.66
N GLY A 377 23.82 2.27 -8.23
CA GLY A 377 23.74 0.84 -8.55
C GLY A 377 24.78 0.39 -9.57
N LEU A 378 24.93 1.10 -10.70
CA LEU A 378 25.93 0.78 -11.72
C LEU A 378 27.36 0.83 -11.18
N ILE A 379 27.66 1.80 -10.31
CA ILE A 379 28.97 1.91 -9.65
C ILE A 379 29.15 0.77 -8.64
N HIS A 380 28.13 0.45 -7.84
CA HIS A 380 28.13 -0.67 -6.89
C HIS A 380 28.37 -2.02 -7.57
N ASP A 381 27.77 -2.23 -8.75
CA ASP A 381 27.95 -3.43 -9.57
C ASP A 381 29.31 -3.50 -10.29
N GLY A 382 30.19 -2.51 -10.10
CA GLY A 382 31.56 -2.51 -10.61
C GLY A 382 31.76 -1.85 -11.99
N THR A 383 30.80 -1.05 -12.47
CA THR A 383 30.98 -0.29 -13.73
C THR A 383 32.01 0.83 -13.53
N ALA A 384 33.10 0.81 -14.31
CA ALA A 384 34.20 1.74 -14.12
C ALA A 384 33.87 3.17 -14.59
N LEU A 385 33.94 4.13 -13.67
CA LEU A 385 34.00 5.56 -13.99
C LEU A 385 35.23 6.16 -13.29
N PRO A 386 36.14 6.85 -14.02
CA PRO A 386 37.32 7.50 -13.42
C PRO A 386 36.99 8.49 -12.28
N SER A 387 35.74 8.95 -12.22
CA SER A 387 35.21 9.95 -11.27
C SER A 387 34.04 9.42 -10.44
N ALA A 388 33.95 8.09 -10.22
CA ALA A 388 32.82 7.44 -9.55
C ALA A 388 32.56 7.99 -8.13
N ARG A 389 33.61 8.20 -7.34
CA ARG A 389 33.46 8.64 -5.94
C ARG A 389 32.97 10.10 -5.80
N PRO A 390 33.53 11.09 -6.52
CA PRO A 390 32.94 12.43 -6.58
C PRO A 390 31.50 12.44 -7.11
N ALA A 391 31.14 11.52 -8.00
CA ALA A 391 29.75 11.37 -8.47
C ALA A 391 28.81 10.92 -7.35
N LEU A 392 29.24 9.93 -6.55
CA LEU A 392 28.45 9.42 -5.43
C LEU A 392 28.21 10.49 -4.37
N ILE A 393 29.22 11.30 -4.04
CA ILE A 393 29.10 12.38 -3.06
C ILE A 393 28.14 13.47 -3.57
N LYS A 394 28.29 13.91 -4.83
CA LYS A 394 27.37 14.91 -5.40
C LYS A 394 25.93 14.42 -5.49
N GLY A 395 25.72 13.15 -5.86
CA GLY A 395 24.38 12.56 -5.87
C GLY A 395 23.78 12.48 -4.46
N LEU A 396 24.59 12.20 -3.43
CA LEU A 396 24.15 12.21 -2.04
C LEU A 396 23.67 13.61 -1.61
N GLU A 397 24.45 14.65 -1.93
CA GLU A 397 24.08 16.04 -1.62
C GLU A 397 22.75 16.45 -2.26
N VAL A 398 22.50 16.05 -3.51
CA VAL A 398 21.24 16.32 -4.22
C VAL A 398 20.07 15.60 -3.55
N ILE A 399 20.23 14.33 -3.18
CA ILE A 399 19.19 13.54 -2.53
C ILE A 399 18.84 14.08 -1.14
N ILE A 400 19.83 14.45 -0.34
CA ILE A 400 19.62 15.06 0.98
C ILE A 400 18.86 16.39 0.84
N LYS A 401 19.25 17.24 -0.12
CA LYS A 401 18.53 18.49 -0.41
C LYS A 401 17.08 18.22 -0.84
N ALA A 402 16.85 17.21 -1.68
CA ALA A 402 15.51 16.81 -2.12
C ALA A 402 14.63 16.38 -0.94
N LEU A 403 15.18 15.55 -0.05
CA LEU A 403 14.52 15.10 1.17
C LEU A 403 14.15 16.29 2.07
N GLN A 404 15.12 17.15 2.37
CA GLN A 404 14.92 18.37 3.18
C GLN A 404 13.85 19.29 2.58
N LYS A 405 13.87 19.51 1.26
CA LYS A 405 12.89 20.34 0.57
C LYS A 405 11.49 19.72 0.59
N SER A 406 11.38 18.41 0.38
CA SER A 406 10.07 17.72 0.46
C SER A 406 9.49 17.76 1.87
N ARG A 407 10.34 17.64 2.89
CA ARG A 407 9.95 17.86 4.29
C ARG A 407 9.47 19.29 4.48
N GLN A 408 10.23 20.28 4.01
CA GLN A 408 9.86 21.70 4.14
C GLN A 408 8.51 21.98 3.45
N LYS A 409 8.30 21.51 2.22
CA LYS A 409 7.01 21.64 1.52
C LYS A 409 5.86 21.03 2.32
N LEU A 410 6.05 19.84 2.89
CA LEU A 410 5.05 19.20 3.74
C LEU A 410 4.74 20.05 4.99
N MET A 411 5.77 20.58 5.66
CA MET A 411 5.61 21.42 6.85
C MET A 411 4.95 22.76 6.53
N ASP A 412 5.37 23.46 5.48
CA ASP A 412 4.78 24.73 5.04
C ASP A 412 3.31 24.56 4.72
N HIS A 413 2.97 23.48 4.02
CA HIS A 413 1.60 23.16 3.65
C HIS A 413 0.75 22.77 4.86
N PHE A 414 1.35 22.08 5.84
CA PHE A 414 0.69 21.79 7.10
C PHE A 414 0.39 23.07 7.90
N ILE A 415 1.34 24.02 7.94
CA ILE A 415 1.12 25.34 8.57
C ILE A 415 -0.02 26.07 7.87
N GLU A 416 -0.06 26.10 6.54
CA GLU A 416 -1.16 26.71 5.79
C GLU A 416 -2.51 26.04 6.10
N TRP A 417 -2.53 24.71 6.17
CA TRP A 417 -3.74 23.96 6.54
C TRP A 417 -4.19 24.27 7.97
N ASP A 418 -3.24 24.44 8.89
CA ASP A 418 -3.53 24.83 10.27
C ASP A 418 -4.04 26.26 10.39
N GLU A 419 -3.65 27.18 9.51
CA GLU A 419 -4.17 28.55 9.48
C GLU A 419 -5.58 28.68 8.87
N VAL A 420 -5.92 27.84 7.89
CA VAL A 420 -7.21 27.90 7.16
C VAL A 420 -8.32 27.25 7.97
N PHE A 421 -8.03 26.16 8.67
CA PHE A 421 -9.04 25.35 9.33
C PHE A 421 -9.80 26.05 10.47
N PRO A 422 -9.15 26.82 11.39
CA PRO A 422 -9.88 27.60 12.39
C PRO A 422 -10.88 28.55 11.72
N LYS A 423 -10.49 29.23 10.64
CA LYS A 423 -11.39 30.13 9.89
C LYS A 423 -12.61 29.37 9.35
N PHE A 424 -12.39 28.18 8.80
CA PHE A 424 -13.46 27.31 8.33
C PHE A 424 -14.40 26.89 9.48
N ILE A 425 -13.87 26.39 10.60
CA ILE A 425 -14.69 25.94 11.74
C ILE A 425 -15.47 27.08 12.37
N HIS A 426 -14.83 28.22 12.63
CA HIS A 426 -15.51 29.38 13.23
C HIS A 426 -16.62 29.90 12.31
N GLN A 427 -16.39 29.93 11.00
CA GLN A 427 -17.43 30.30 10.03
C GLN A 427 -18.53 29.24 9.94
N GLN A 428 -18.19 27.96 9.87
CA GLN A 428 -19.16 26.86 9.83
C GLN A 428 -20.07 26.87 11.06
N VAL A 429 -19.51 27.04 12.26
CA VAL A 429 -20.27 27.12 13.51
C VAL A 429 -21.16 28.36 13.54
N ALA A 430 -20.71 29.50 13.00
CA ALA A 430 -21.54 30.72 12.87
C ALA A 430 -22.75 30.51 11.97
N GLU A 431 -22.55 29.95 10.78
CA GLU A 431 -23.62 29.65 9.83
C GLU A 431 -24.61 28.63 10.41
N HIS A 432 -24.08 27.55 11.02
CA HIS A 432 -24.90 26.56 11.70
C HIS A 432 -25.75 27.17 12.81
N HIS A 433 -25.23 28.17 13.53
CA HIS A 433 -25.98 28.86 14.57
C HIS A 433 -27.11 29.73 14.02
N LEU A 434 -26.86 30.47 12.94
CA LEU A 434 -27.89 31.27 12.24
C LEU A 434 -29.04 30.38 11.75
N ILE A 435 -28.70 29.21 11.19
CA ILE A 435 -29.68 28.18 10.77
C ILE A 435 -30.48 27.66 11.97
N LEU A 436 -29.82 27.37 13.10
CA LEU A 436 -30.50 26.89 14.32
C LEU A 436 -31.43 27.95 14.94
N GLN A 437 -31.09 29.25 14.84
CA GLN A 437 -31.86 30.38 15.39
C GLN A 437 -32.94 30.94 14.44
N GLU A 438 -33.12 30.37 13.24
CA GLU A 438 -34.10 30.84 12.23
C GLU A 438 -33.83 32.29 11.75
N GLN A 439 -32.56 32.73 11.79
CA GLN A 439 -32.16 34.10 11.43
C GLN A 439 -31.72 34.27 9.97
N GLU A 440 -31.56 33.17 9.22
CA GLU A 440 -31.27 33.16 7.78
C GLU A 440 -32.21 32.24 7.01
N ASP A 441 -32.47 32.57 5.75
CA ASP A 441 -33.30 31.78 4.84
C ASP A 441 -32.56 30.53 4.36
N GLU A 442 -33.27 29.40 4.33
CA GLU A 442 -32.75 28.03 4.22
C GLU A 442 -32.05 27.74 2.88
N GLN A 443 -32.06 28.68 1.93
CA GLN A 443 -31.54 28.54 0.56
C GLN A 443 -30.33 29.42 0.23
N THR A 444 -29.81 30.20 1.18
CA THR A 444 -28.71 31.13 0.91
C THR A 444 -27.39 30.38 0.77
N PHE A 445 -26.78 30.40 -0.42
CA PHE A 445 -25.48 29.78 -0.68
C PHE A 445 -24.36 30.65 -0.09
N ASN A 446 -23.63 30.11 0.90
CA ASN A 446 -22.49 30.80 1.49
C ASN A 446 -21.22 30.52 0.67
N GLN A 447 -20.92 31.40 -0.29
CA GLN A 447 -19.73 31.31 -1.12
C GLN A 447 -18.44 31.28 -0.29
N SER A 448 -18.37 32.07 0.79
CA SER A 448 -17.17 32.14 1.64
C SER A 448 -16.92 30.83 2.40
N LEU A 449 -17.97 30.19 2.92
CA LEU A 449 -17.87 28.89 3.58
C LEU A 449 -17.47 27.80 2.57
N TYR A 450 -18.07 27.82 1.36
CA TYR A 450 -17.73 26.89 0.28
C TYR A 450 -16.27 27.04 -0.17
N ASP A 451 -15.78 28.29 -0.32
CA ASP A 451 -14.40 28.57 -0.70
C ASP A 451 -13.41 28.06 0.37
N LEU A 452 -13.74 28.24 1.66
CA LEU A 452 -12.95 27.71 2.77
C LEU A 452 -12.99 26.18 2.85
N GLU A 453 -14.15 25.55 2.69
CA GLU A 453 -14.30 24.09 2.67
C GLU A 453 -13.54 23.46 1.49
N SER A 454 -13.65 24.05 0.31
CA SER A 454 -12.94 23.62 -0.89
C SER A 454 -11.42 23.76 -0.70
N ARG A 455 -10.98 24.88 -0.12
CA ARG A 455 -9.56 25.09 0.20
C ARG A 455 -9.07 24.08 1.24
N GLU A 456 -9.81 23.86 2.32
CA GLU A 456 -9.49 22.87 3.37
C GLU A 456 -9.34 21.47 2.77
N ARG A 457 -10.31 21.01 1.96
CA ARG A 457 -10.27 19.69 1.32
C ARG A 457 -9.09 19.55 0.36
N ASN A 458 -8.75 20.63 -0.35
CA ASN A 458 -7.59 20.65 -1.24
C ASN A 458 -6.28 20.53 -0.44
N LEU A 459 -6.14 21.32 0.63
CA LEU A 459 -4.97 21.26 1.53
C LEU A 459 -4.84 19.87 2.19
N PHE A 460 -5.95 19.26 2.60
CA PHE A 460 -5.93 17.89 3.13
C PHE A 460 -5.41 16.87 2.10
N ARG A 461 -5.91 16.93 0.86
CA ARG A 461 -5.47 16.02 -0.23
C ARG A 461 -4.01 16.25 -0.60
N GLN A 462 -3.61 17.51 -0.73
CA GLN A 462 -2.22 17.88 -1.04
C GLN A 462 -1.26 17.49 0.08
N SER A 463 -1.63 17.66 1.35
CA SER A 463 -0.85 17.18 2.50
C SER A 463 -0.52 15.70 2.39
N ARG A 464 -1.48 14.86 1.99
CA ARG A 464 -1.27 13.42 1.80
C ARG A 464 -0.33 13.12 0.63
N ILE A 465 -0.43 13.86 -0.46
CA ILE A 465 0.47 13.72 -1.63
C ILE A 465 1.88 14.14 -1.24
N LEU A 466 2.04 15.27 -0.55
CA LEU A 466 3.34 15.75 -0.08
C LEU A 466 3.96 14.78 0.93
N ALA A 467 3.16 14.22 1.83
CA ALA A 467 3.61 13.21 2.79
C ALA A 467 4.07 11.93 2.09
N TYR A 468 3.33 11.49 1.06
CA TYR A 468 3.72 10.37 0.22
C TYR A 468 5.05 10.66 -0.51
N ASN A 469 5.19 11.83 -1.13
CA ASN A 469 6.41 12.21 -1.83
C ASN A 469 7.62 12.29 -0.87
N TYR A 470 7.43 12.85 0.33
CA TYR A 470 8.44 12.87 1.37
C TYR A 470 8.85 11.47 1.80
N ARG A 471 7.89 10.55 2.01
CA ARG A 471 8.16 9.14 2.31
C ARG A 471 8.98 8.47 1.20
N ILE A 472 8.63 8.71 -0.07
CA ILE A 472 9.38 8.17 -1.22
C ILE A 472 10.81 8.70 -1.23
N HIS A 473 11.02 10.00 -1.01
CA HIS A 473 12.36 10.58 -0.94
C HIS A 473 13.19 10.00 0.23
N ALA A 474 12.56 9.73 1.38
CA ALA A 474 13.24 9.12 2.53
C ALA A 474 13.72 7.70 2.19
N ILE A 475 12.87 6.90 1.53
CA ILE A 475 13.21 5.54 1.06
C ILE A 475 14.30 5.59 -0.02
N GLN A 476 14.19 6.51 -0.97
CA GLN A 476 15.18 6.72 -2.03
C GLN A 476 16.55 7.14 -1.46
N CYS A 477 16.56 7.97 -0.43
CA CYS A 477 17.76 8.37 0.30
C CYS A 477 18.43 7.17 1.01
N ALA A 478 17.65 6.38 1.73
CA ALA A 478 18.14 5.16 2.37
C ALA A 478 18.74 4.17 1.35
N ASN A 479 18.05 3.97 0.22
CA ASN A 479 18.51 3.10 -0.87
C ASN A 479 19.82 3.59 -1.51
N TYR A 480 19.93 4.90 -1.73
CA TYR A 480 21.15 5.48 -2.28
C TYR A 480 22.33 5.31 -1.32
N LEU A 481 22.12 5.61 -0.03
CA LEU A 481 23.13 5.45 1.01
C LEU A 481 23.60 4.00 1.13
N TYR A 482 22.69 3.03 1.12
CA TYR A 482 23.02 1.60 1.14
C TYR A 482 23.98 1.19 0.01
N ARG A 483 23.76 1.72 -1.20
CA ARG A 483 24.59 1.41 -2.39
C ARG A 483 25.92 2.17 -2.40
N ALA A 484 25.91 3.41 -1.92
CA ALA A 484 27.07 4.31 -1.97
C ALA A 484 28.09 4.06 -0.85
N ILE A 485 27.64 3.77 0.38
CA ILE A 485 28.50 3.64 1.58
C ILE A 485 29.64 2.63 1.44
N PRO A 486 29.45 1.43 0.85
CA PRO A 486 30.54 0.48 0.65
C PRO A 486 31.72 1.02 -0.19
N LEU A 487 31.50 2.11 -0.91
CA LEU A 487 32.43 2.70 -1.88
C LEU A 487 33.07 4.00 -1.39
N LEU A 488 32.73 4.47 -0.18
CA LEU A 488 33.24 5.70 0.43
C LEU A 488 34.41 5.44 1.38
N GLU A 489 35.32 6.40 1.53
CA GLU A 489 36.40 6.33 2.54
C GLU A 489 35.88 6.51 3.97
N ASP A 490 36.66 6.09 4.97
CA ASP A 490 36.28 6.17 6.39
C ASP A 490 35.85 7.59 6.80
N SER A 491 36.61 8.63 6.39
CA SER A 491 36.26 10.03 6.72
C SER A 491 34.95 10.53 6.10
N GLU A 492 34.59 10.02 4.92
CA GLU A 492 33.34 10.37 4.23
C GLU A 492 32.16 9.61 4.83
N ARG A 493 32.38 8.35 5.23
CA ARG A 493 31.40 7.57 5.98
C ARG A 493 31.10 8.21 7.33
N ASP A 494 32.12 8.71 8.03
CA ASP A 494 31.96 9.45 9.28
C ASP A 494 31.13 10.73 9.09
N GLY A 495 31.37 11.45 7.98
CA GLY A 495 30.55 12.61 7.60
C GLY A 495 29.08 12.27 7.32
N CYS A 496 28.83 11.17 6.60
CA CYS A 496 27.47 10.66 6.36
C CYS A 496 26.78 10.27 7.68
N TYR A 497 27.51 9.57 8.54
CA TYR A 497 27.03 9.18 9.87
C TYR A 497 26.64 10.38 10.73
N GLN A 498 27.49 11.41 10.78
CA GLN A 498 27.22 12.64 11.52
C GLN A 498 25.99 13.39 10.97
N SER A 499 25.83 13.44 9.64
CA SER A 499 24.65 14.07 9.01
C SER A 499 23.34 13.32 9.33
N VAL A 500 23.36 11.99 9.31
CA VAL A 500 22.18 11.18 9.70
C VAL A 500 21.84 11.40 11.18
N LYS A 501 22.86 11.48 12.05
CA LYS A 501 22.68 11.79 13.48
C LYS A 501 22.02 13.16 13.70
N GLU A 502 22.48 14.21 13.03
CA GLU A 502 21.90 15.56 13.12
C GLU A 502 20.45 15.61 12.60
N ASN A 503 20.16 14.87 11.53
CA ASN A 503 18.80 14.75 11.00
C ASN A 503 17.87 14.07 12.00
N ILE A 504 18.30 12.97 12.63
CA ILE A 504 17.52 12.28 13.67
C ILE A 504 17.25 13.22 14.85
N GLN A 505 18.26 13.95 15.32
CA GLN A 505 18.08 14.92 16.41
C GLN A 505 17.06 16.00 16.06
N THR A 506 17.11 16.52 14.83
CA THR A 506 16.15 17.52 14.33
C THR A 506 14.73 16.95 14.27
N LEU A 507 14.57 15.73 13.75
CA LEU A 507 13.27 15.05 13.68
C LEU A 507 12.69 14.84 15.09
N CYS A 508 13.49 14.35 16.03
CA CYS A 508 13.06 14.17 17.41
C CYS A 508 12.61 15.50 18.04
N GLN A 509 13.35 16.59 17.84
CA GLN A 509 12.96 17.92 18.35
C GLN A 509 11.64 18.42 17.76
N GLN A 510 11.43 18.22 16.45
CA GLN A 510 10.19 18.62 15.77
C GLN A 510 9.00 17.82 16.31
N ILE A 511 9.13 16.49 16.38
CA ILE A 511 8.08 15.64 16.92
C ILE A 511 7.76 16.03 18.36
N ASN A 512 8.78 16.30 19.19
CA ASN A 512 8.57 16.75 20.56
C ASN A 512 7.75 18.03 20.65
N SER A 513 8.09 19.04 19.84
CA SER A 513 7.35 20.32 19.83
C SER A 513 5.87 20.14 19.49
N TYR A 514 5.55 19.22 18.57
CA TYR A 514 4.19 18.91 18.18
C TYR A 514 3.44 18.14 19.27
N MET A 515 4.09 17.18 19.92
CA MET A 515 3.48 16.42 21.02
C MET A 515 3.24 17.28 22.25
N ASP A 516 4.19 18.12 22.64
CA ASP A 516 4.03 19.07 23.74
C ASP A 516 2.85 20.04 23.48
N ALA A 517 2.68 20.48 22.23
CA ALA A 517 1.55 21.33 21.83
C ALA A 517 0.22 20.56 21.90
N LYS A 518 0.20 19.30 21.46
CA LYS A 518 -0.97 18.43 21.55
C LYS A 518 -1.37 18.18 23.00
N GLU A 519 -0.43 17.81 23.89
CA GLU A 519 -0.73 17.56 25.31
C GLU A 519 -1.33 18.80 25.99
N LYS A 520 -0.74 19.98 25.78
CA LYS A 520 -1.29 21.25 26.29
C LYS A 520 -2.69 21.53 25.74
N ASN A 521 -2.93 21.25 24.47
CA ASN A 521 -4.26 21.43 23.87
C ASN A 521 -5.29 20.48 24.48
N GLU A 522 -4.93 19.23 24.75
CA GLU A 522 -5.81 18.25 25.40
C GLU A 522 -6.21 18.61 26.84
N GLU A 523 -5.28 19.14 27.63
CA GLU A 523 -5.60 19.67 28.97
C GLU A 523 -6.68 20.76 28.91
N THR A 524 -6.59 21.64 27.91
CA THR A 524 -7.60 22.68 27.71
C THR A 524 -8.90 22.16 27.08
N LEU A 525 -8.83 21.12 26.23
CA LEU A 525 -10.01 20.47 25.65
C LEU A 525 -10.91 19.86 26.73
N LEU A 526 -10.34 19.24 27.77
CA LEU A 526 -11.12 18.68 28.88
C LEU A 526 -11.88 19.77 29.65
N GLN A 527 -11.25 20.92 29.85
CA GLN A 527 -11.88 22.07 30.51
C GLN A 527 -12.98 22.68 29.62
N GLU A 528 -12.70 22.85 28.33
CA GLU A 528 -13.66 23.40 27.37
C GLU A 528 -14.83 22.47 27.13
N PHE A 529 -14.61 21.15 27.02
CA PHE A 529 -15.65 20.14 26.88
C PHE A 529 -16.74 20.27 27.95
N SER A 530 -16.33 20.47 29.21
CA SER A 530 -17.27 20.63 30.33
C SER A 530 -18.16 21.88 30.22
N SER A 531 -17.73 22.89 29.44
CA SER A 531 -18.42 24.17 29.28
C SER A 531 -18.83 24.48 27.84
N ALA A 532 -18.60 23.56 26.90
CA ALA A 532 -18.84 23.74 25.47
C ALA A 532 -20.33 23.83 25.15
N ALA A 533 -21.19 23.25 25.99
CA ALA A 533 -22.64 23.41 25.93
C ALA A 533 -23.14 24.83 26.28
N GLU A 534 -22.27 25.70 26.83
CA GLU A 534 -22.67 27.02 27.34
C GLU A 534 -22.62 28.13 26.27
N SER A 535 -21.79 28.01 25.23
CA SER A 535 -21.65 29.07 24.21
C SER A 535 -21.04 28.58 22.90
N GLN A 536 -21.43 29.25 21.80
CA GLN A 536 -20.97 28.97 20.44
C GLN A 536 -19.45 29.11 20.28
N GLU A 537 -18.85 30.14 20.89
CA GLU A 537 -17.41 30.41 20.81
C GLU A 537 -16.59 29.28 21.46
N LYS A 538 -17.11 28.70 22.55
CA LYS A 538 -16.50 27.53 23.20
C LYS A 538 -16.63 26.25 22.38
N TRP A 539 -17.74 26.05 21.66
CA TRP A 539 -17.89 24.89 20.77
C TRP A 539 -16.96 24.97 19.55
N ALA A 540 -16.81 26.17 18.95
CA ALA A 540 -15.85 26.39 17.87
C ALA A 540 -14.40 26.17 18.36
N SER A 541 -14.05 26.71 19.54
CA SER A 541 -12.75 26.49 20.18
C SER A 541 -12.48 25.00 20.46
N PHE A 542 -13.48 24.27 20.96
CA PHE A 542 -13.38 22.84 21.20
C PHE A 542 -13.10 22.07 19.90
N LEU A 543 -13.88 22.31 18.83
CA LEU A 543 -13.69 21.63 17.54
C LEU A 543 -12.35 21.99 16.88
N GLU A 544 -11.93 23.25 16.98
CA GLU A 544 -10.62 23.72 16.51
C GLU A 544 -9.49 22.91 17.15
N LYS A 545 -9.48 22.83 18.49
CA LYS A 545 -8.43 22.13 19.25
C LYS A 545 -8.47 20.61 19.07
N LEU A 546 -9.65 20.02 18.97
CA LEU A 546 -9.82 18.59 18.70
C LEU A 546 -9.20 18.21 17.36
N ASN A 547 -9.52 18.97 16.32
CA ASN A 547 -9.00 18.72 14.98
C ASN A 547 -7.54 19.12 14.83
N TYR A 548 -7.04 20.13 15.55
CA TYR A 548 -5.59 20.38 15.67
C TYR A 548 -4.86 19.14 16.20
N SER A 549 -5.39 18.53 17.27
CA SER A 549 -4.79 17.34 17.89
C SER A 549 -4.75 16.14 16.94
N ARG A 550 -5.85 15.88 16.20
CA ARG A 550 -5.92 14.85 15.15
C ARG A 550 -4.91 15.11 14.01
N ARG A 551 -4.80 16.35 13.55
CA ARG A 551 -3.89 16.74 12.46
C ARG A 551 -2.42 16.65 12.85
N THR A 552 -2.10 17.02 14.09
CA THR A 552 -0.77 16.85 14.67
C THR A 552 -0.35 15.38 14.68
N LEU A 553 -1.26 14.47 15.03
CA LEU A 553 -1.00 13.02 14.98
C LEU A 553 -0.67 12.52 13.57
N ILE A 554 -1.38 13.01 12.54
CA ILE A 554 -1.12 12.65 11.14
C ILE A 554 0.31 13.04 10.74
N VAL A 555 0.75 14.25 11.08
CA VAL A 555 2.12 14.72 10.77
C VAL A 555 3.17 13.93 11.55
N SER A 556 2.96 13.74 12.85
CA SER A 556 3.87 12.95 13.67
C SER A 556 4.06 11.53 13.14
N ALA A 557 3.00 10.89 12.63
CA ALA A 557 3.10 9.57 12.01
C ALA A 557 4.04 9.56 10.78
N TYR A 558 3.97 10.60 9.94
CA TYR A 558 4.88 10.72 8.79
C TYR A 558 6.34 10.98 9.21
N LEU A 559 6.56 11.79 10.24
CA LEU A 559 7.90 12.05 10.78
C LEU A 559 8.49 10.78 11.44
N CYS A 560 7.66 9.96 12.09
CA CYS A 560 8.08 8.66 12.62
C CYS A 560 8.57 7.71 11.52
N TRP A 561 7.98 7.71 10.33
CA TRP A 561 8.48 6.89 9.21
C TRP A 561 9.86 7.33 8.71
N ASP A 562 10.15 8.63 8.64
CA ASP A 562 11.50 9.08 8.29
C ASP A 562 12.49 8.63 9.37
N LEU A 563 12.14 8.81 10.65
CA LEU A 563 12.95 8.32 11.77
C LEU A 563 13.29 6.82 11.62
N GLN A 564 12.30 5.99 11.27
CA GLN A 564 12.49 4.56 10.99
C GLN A 564 13.46 4.29 9.83
N ALA A 565 13.32 5.02 8.72
CA ALA A 565 14.20 4.87 7.56
C ALA A 565 15.66 5.26 7.90
N GLN A 566 15.87 6.32 8.66
CA GLN A 566 17.20 6.74 9.13
C GLN A 566 17.83 5.69 10.06
N ILE A 567 17.03 5.09 10.96
CA ILE A 567 17.50 4.01 11.85
C ILE A 567 17.94 2.78 11.04
N LYS A 568 17.12 2.33 10.09
CA LYS A 568 17.47 1.21 9.19
C LYS A 568 18.75 1.51 8.42
N THR A 569 18.93 2.75 7.99
CA THR A 569 20.14 3.21 7.32
C THR A 569 21.35 3.08 8.23
N ILE A 570 21.33 3.61 9.46
CA ILE A 570 22.42 3.49 10.45
C ILE A 570 22.80 2.03 10.68
N LYS A 571 21.79 1.15 10.85
CA LYS A 571 22.01 -0.29 11.03
C LYS A 571 22.78 -0.89 9.85
N ALA A 572 22.44 -0.52 8.63
CA ALA A 572 23.17 -0.96 7.44
C ALA A 572 24.61 -0.41 7.38
N ILE A 573 24.83 0.86 7.74
CA ILE A 573 26.18 1.46 7.84
C ILE A 573 27.02 0.65 8.84
N TYR A 574 26.45 0.41 10.03
CA TYR A 574 27.12 -0.27 11.13
C TYR A 574 27.55 -1.70 10.76
N LEU A 575 26.63 -2.50 10.19
CA LEU A 575 26.90 -3.88 9.79
C LEU A 575 28.03 -3.98 8.75
N GLN A 576 28.25 -2.94 7.96
CA GLN A 576 29.33 -2.89 6.97
C GLN A 576 30.67 -2.44 7.55
N GLN A 577 30.68 -1.65 8.64
CA GLN A 577 31.89 -0.99 9.14
C GLN A 577 32.80 -1.85 10.03
N LYS A 578 32.36 -3.02 10.52
CA LYS A 578 33.14 -3.85 11.48
C LYS A 578 33.81 -3.01 12.60
N GLN A 579 33.12 -1.98 13.11
CA GLN A 579 33.65 -1.16 14.19
C GLN A 579 33.58 -1.91 15.53
N ASP A 580 34.51 -1.60 16.43
CA ASP A 580 34.57 -2.16 17.80
C ASP A 580 33.54 -1.52 18.75
N GLU A 581 32.93 -0.40 18.39
CA GLU A 581 31.91 0.25 19.22
C GLU A 581 30.54 -0.44 19.03
N PRO A 582 29.80 -0.79 20.10
CA PRO A 582 28.52 -1.49 19.98
C PRO A 582 27.44 -0.60 19.34
N LEU A 583 26.69 -1.12 18.35
CA LEU A 583 25.49 -0.48 17.77
C LEU A 583 24.51 -0.01 18.85
N GLY A 584 24.37 -0.77 19.94
CA GLY A 584 23.53 -0.40 21.08
C GLY A 584 23.99 0.89 21.75
N LYS A 585 25.30 1.12 21.87
CA LYS A 585 25.87 2.36 22.43
C LYS A 585 25.72 3.54 21.48
N LEU A 586 25.80 3.29 20.17
CA LEU A 586 25.56 4.26 19.11
C LEU A 586 24.09 4.73 19.12
N ILE A 587 23.16 3.78 19.23
CA ILE A 587 21.74 4.04 19.41
C ILE A 587 21.52 4.80 20.73
N ASP A 588 22.14 4.39 21.83
CA ASP A 588 22.04 5.11 23.11
C ASP A 588 22.51 6.58 23.00
N THR A 589 23.64 6.86 22.33
CA THR A 589 24.11 8.23 22.08
C THR A 589 23.21 9.03 21.13
N ILE A 590 22.53 8.38 20.19
CA ILE A 590 21.61 9.05 19.26
C ILE A 590 20.25 9.31 19.93
N PHE A 591 19.78 8.39 20.77
CA PHE A 591 18.43 8.40 21.33
C PHE A 591 18.40 8.93 22.77
N LEU A 592 19.20 8.40 23.70
CA LEU A 592 19.18 8.75 25.13
C LEU A 592 19.86 10.10 25.44
N GLU A 593 20.85 10.51 24.65
CA GLU A 593 21.44 11.85 24.77
C GLU A 593 20.65 12.92 23.99
N SER A 594 19.64 12.52 23.20
CA SER A 594 18.75 13.47 22.52
C SER A 594 17.61 13.92 23.46
N PRO A 595 17.16 15.18 23.38
CA PRO A 595 16.04 15.68 24.18
C PRO A 595 14.72 14.89 24.01
N GLY A 596 14.59 14.06 22.96
CA GLY A 596 13.40 13.24 22.67
C GLY A 596 13.42 11.82 23.23
N ALA A 597 14.49 11.41 23.93
CA ALA A 597 14.65 10.07 24.51
C ALA A 597 13.43 9.57 25.30
N ASN A 598 12.82 10.47 26.08
CA ASN A 598 11.69 10.17 26.95
C ASN A 598 10.35 10.18 26.22
N GLN A 599 10.26 10.85 25.07
CA GLN A 599 9.01 10.99 24.31
C GLN A 599 8.89 9.95 23.20
N ILE A 600 10.00 9.38 22.71
CA ILE A 600 9.96 8.33 21.66
C ILE A 600 9.20 7.07 22.12
N PRO A 601 9.39 6.55 23.34
CA PRO A 601 8.51 5.51 23.85
C PRO A 601 7.06 6.00 24.04
N GLN A 602 6.81 7.27 24.40
CA GLN A 602 5.44 7.83 24.43
C GLN A 602 4.82 7.93 23.03
N LEU A 603 5.61 8.21 21.99
CA LEU A 603 5.20 8.30 20.59
C LEU A 603 4.98 6.91 19.96
N LEU A 604 5.87 5.97 20.25
CA LEU A 604 5.82 4.59 19.77
C LEU A 604 4.78 3.76 20.55
N MET A 605 4.53 4.06 21.82
CA MET A 605 3.43 3.46 22.58
C MET A 605 2.11 4.24 22.42
N GLY A 606 2.14 5.51 21.99
CA GLY A 606 1.02 6.45 22.11
C GLY A 606 0.35 6.85 20.80
N PHE A 607 -0.09 5.87 20.01
CA PHE A 607 -1.22 6.11 19.12
C PHE A 607 -2.51 6.04 19.95
N GLN A 608 -2.93 7.18 20.47
CA GLN A 608 -4.08 7.26 21.37
C GLN A 608 -5.46 7.18 20.69
N GLU A 609 -5.53 6.99 19.36
CA GLU A 609 -6.82 6.94 18.65
C GLU A 609 -6.94 5.73 17.71
N ASP A 610 -5.84 5.28 17.08
CA ASP A 610 -5.81 4.12 16.19
C ASP A 610 -5.03 2.93 16.78
N TRP A 611 -5.78 1.97 17.30
CA TRP A 611 -5.26 0.76 17.95
C TRP A 611 -4.53 -0.19 17.00
N SER A 612 -4.73 -0.05 15.68
CA SER A 612 -4.02 -0.87 14.71
C SER A 612 -2.55 -0.47 14.59
N LEU A 613 -2.23 0.83 14.77
CA LEU A 613 -0.85 1.31 14.76
C LEU A 613 -0.07 0.93 16.02
N VAL A 614 -0.76 0.78 17.16
CA VAL A 614 -0.14 0.35 18.44
C VAL A 614 0.58 -0.99 18.28
N ALA A 615 -0.04 -1.95 17.58
CA ALA A 615 0.58 -3.25 17.31
C ALA A 615 1.83 -3.13 16.42
N GLN A 616 1.78 -2.29 15.38
CA GLN A 616 2.90 -2.07 14.45
C GLN A 616 4.07 -1.35 15.12
N LEU A 617 3.80 -0.34 15.94
CA LEU A 617 4.87 0.41 16.62
C LEU A 617 5.45 -0.37 17.78
N GLY A 618 4.63 -1.21 18.44
CA GLY A 618 5.14 -2.22 19.35
C GLY A 618 6.08 -3.20 18.65
N ILE A 619 5.84 -3.53 17.37
CA ILE A 619 6.78 -4.32 16.56
C ILE A 619 8.08 -3.52 16.33
N ASP A 620 7.97 -2.30 15.81
CA ASP A 620 9.13 -1.48 15.45
C ASP A 620 10.00 -1.10 16.67
N LEU A 621 9.37 -0.89 17.84
CA LEU A 621 10.05 -0.65 19.11
C LEU A 621 10.76 -1.90 19.62
N ASN A 622 10.13 -3.07 19.50
CA ASN A 622 10.79 -4.34 19.82
C ASN A 622 11.98 -4.60 18.88
N ASP A 623 11.88 -4.27 17.59
CA ASP A 623 12.99 -4.39 16.63
C ASP A 623 14.16 -3.45 16.99
N LEU A 624 13.85 -2.25 17.48
CA LEU A 624 14.83 -1.27 17.96
C LEU A 624 15.49 -1.71 19.28
N ILE A 625 14.70 -2.27 20.20
CA ILE A 625 15.15 -2.91 21.45
C ILE A 625 15.98 -4.17 21.14
N ASP A 626 15.66 -4.91 20.09
CA ASP A 626 16.39 -6.11 19.70
C ASP A 626 17.75 -5.79 19.05
N CYS A 627 17.87 -4.64 18.39
CA CYS A 627 19.18 -4.09 18.01
C CYS A 627 20.05 -3.77 19.24
N ARG A 628 19.44 -3.43 20.39
CA ARG A 628 20.11 -3.23 21.69
C ARG A 628 20.46 -4.55 22.39
N SER A 629 19.68 -5.61 22.18
CA SER A 629 19.80 -6.89 22.90
C SER A 629 20.88 -7.82 22.33
N HIS A 630 21.19 -7.72 21.03
CA HIS A 630 22.13 -8.60 20.34
C HIS A 630 23.61 -8.43 20.74
N GLU A 631 24.00 -7.31 21.34
CA GLU A 631 25.41 -7.07 21.67
C GLU A 631 25.79 -7.37 23.12
N LYS A 632 24.83 -7.54 24.03
CA LYS A 632 25.15 -7.68 25.47
C LYS A 632 25.19 -9.09 26.04
N VAL A 633 24.65 -10.11 25.36
CA VAL A 633 24.43 -11.41 26.03
C VAL A 633 25.50 -12.47 25.75
N SER A 634 26.34 -12.32 24.73
CA SER A 634 27.30 -13.38 24.40
C SER A 634 28.66 -13.29 25.11
N ARG A 635 29.01 -12.19 25.79
CA ARG A 635 30.38 -11.99 26.31
C ARG A 635 30.59 -11.25 27.64
N LEU A 636 29.56 -10.78 28.34
CA LEU A 636 29.74 -10.08 29.63
C LEU A 636 29.05 -10.84 30.77
N GLU A 637 29.74 -11.02 31.89
CA GLU A 637 29.11 -11.49 33.12
C GLU A 637 28.04 -10.48 33.57
N PRO A 638 26.85 -10.93 34.03
CA PRO A 638 25.79 -10.04 34.52
C PRO A 638 26.29 -9.13 35.64
N ALA A 639 26.08 -7.82 35.51
CA ALA A 639 26.54 -6.83 36.48
C ALA A 639 25.48 -6.56 37.57
N PRO A 640 25.84 -6.44 38.86
CA PRO A 640 24.90 -6.12 39.93
C PRO A 640 24.19 -4.79 39.65
N LEU A 641 22.86 -4.82 39.62
CA LEU A 641 22.03 -3.64 39.41
C LEU A 641 21.70 -2.98 40.76
N GLU A 642 21.90 -1.66 40.86
CA GLU A 642 21.34 -0.85 41.95
C GLU A 642 19.85 -0.63 41.70
N VAL A 643 19.00 -1.25 42.52
CA VAL A 643 17.55 -1.15 42.40
C VAL A 643 17.03 -0.19 43.49
N PRO A 644 16.22 0.82 43.13
CA PRO A 644 15.60 1.72 44.10
C PRO A 644 14.79 0.98 45.17
N PRO A 645 14.73 1.46 46.43
CA PRO A 645 14.00 0.80 47.52
C PRO A 645 12.50 0.62 47.28
N ASP A 646 11.93 1.38 46.36
CA ASP A 646 10.52 1.46 45.96
C ASP A 646 10.21 0.75 44.64
N TYR A 647 11.19 0.12 43.98
CA TYR A 647 10.99 -0.56 42.69
C TYR A 647 9.93 -1.67 42.73
N PHE A 648 9.85 -2.41 43.85
CA PHE A 648 8.85 -3.46 44.09
C PHE A 648 7.60 -2.93 44.81
N CYS A 649 7.36 -1.61 44.79
CA CYS A 649 6.09 -1.06 45.23
C CYS A 649 5.08 -1.12 44.06
N PRO A 650 3.79 -1.34 44.37
CA PRO A 650 2.74 -1.32 43.36
C PRO A 650 2.63 0.04 42.70
N VAL A 651 2.49 0.06 41.36
CA VAL A 651 1.99 1.23 40.63
C VAL A 651 0.46 1.26 40.78
N PRO A 652 -0.14 2.32 41.33
CA PRO A 652 -1.59 2.46 41.44
C PRO A 652 -2.28 2.68 40.09
N TYR A 653 -3.53 2.22 39.94
CA TYR A 653 -4.27 2.35 38.68
C TYR A 653 -4.74 3.79 38.37
N ASP A 654 -4.75 4.69 39.37
CA ASP A 654 -5.14 6.10 39.29
C ASP A 654 -4.00 7.03 38.87
N THR A 655 -2.80 6.49 38.64
CA THR A 655 -1.68 7.27 38.12
C THR A 655 -1.79 7.44 36.60
N GLU A 656 -2.29 8.61 36.16
CA GLU A 656 -2.27 9.01 34.74
C GLU A 656 -0.82 9.18 34.21
N ASN A 657 0.15 9.33 35.11
CA ASN A 657 1.57 9.49 34.80
C ASN A 657 2.28 8.15 34.65
N MET A 658 2.65 7.82 33.41
CA MET A 658 3.53 6.70 33.09
C MET A 658 4.98 7.00 33.50
N ASN A 659 5.62 6.13 34.30
CA ASN A 659 7.08 6.16 34.45
C ASN A 659 7.74 5.52 33.22
N ILE A 660 8.00 6.33 32.20
CA ILE A 660 8.47 5.87 30.88
C ILE A 660 9.84 5.20 30.96
N ALA A 661 10.72 5.65 31.85
CA ALA A 661 12.02 5.02 32.06
C ALA A 661 11.85 3.57 32.55
N ASP A 662 10.90 3.33 33.47
CA ASP A 662 10.57 1.99 33.96
C ASP A 662 9.89 1.14 32.89
N ILE A 663 9.03 1.73 32.06
CA ILE A 663 8.32 1.01 30.99
C ILE A 663 9.27 0.60 29.86
N ALA A 664 10.13 1.52 29.41
CA ALA A 664 11.15 1.22 28.40
C ALA A 664 12.10 0.14 28.92
N LYS A 665 12.52 0.22 30.19
CA LYS A 665 13.33 -0.82 30.84
C LYS A 665 12.58 -2.16 30.90
N PHE A 666 11.32 -2.16 31.32
CA PHE A 666 10.48 -3.35 31.35
C PHE A 666 10.40 -4.03 29.96
N GLN A 667 10.13 -3.28 28.90
CA GLN A 667 10.01 -3.85 27.56
C GLN A 667 11.30 -4.50 27.06
N ILE A 668 12.45 -3.91 27.41
CA ILE A 668 13.76 -4.50 27.12
C ILE A 668 13.95 -5.80 27.92
N ASP A 669 13.66 -5.77 29.22
CA ASP A 669 13.84 -6.92 30.09
C ASP A 669 12.84 -8.06 29.79
N GLU A 670 11.65 -7.73 29.29
CA GLU A 670 10.64 -8.68 28.81
C GLU A 670 11.19 -9.53 27.63
N SER A 671 12.16 -9.03 26.87
CA SER A 671 12.79 -9.80 25.79
C SER A 671 13.74 -10.91 26.30
N PHE A 672 14.21 -10.84 27.56
CA PHE A 672 15.19 -11.77 28.10
C PHE A 672 14.56 -12.88 28.96
N PRO A 673 15.08 -14.12 28.88
CA PRO A 673 14.72 -15.17 29.83
C PRO A 673 15.35 -14.87 31.20
N PHE A 674 14.70 -15.34 32.26
CA PHE A 674 15.28 -15.31 33.59
C PHE A 674 16.30 -16.44 33.72
N SER A 675 17.53 -16.09 34.09
CA SER A 675 18.63 -17.05 34.28
C SER A 675 19.13 -17.03 35.72
N MET A 676 19.40 -18.22 36.25
CA MET A 676 19.84 -18.38 37.63
C MET A 676 21.35 -18.18 37.73
N THR A 677 21.79 -17.38 38.70
CA THR A 677 23.21 -17.23 39.07
C THR A 677 23.40 -17.56 40.55
N THR A 678 24.65 -17.62 41.02
CA THR A 678 24.97 -17.88 42.43
C THR A 678 24.53 -16.75 43.36
N ASN A 679 24.47 -15.51 42.86
CA ASN A 679 24.28 -14.31 43.69
C ASN A 679 22.95 -13.59 43.44
N GLY A 680 22.13 -14.09 42.51
CA GLY A 680 20.86 -13.46 42.15
C GLY A 680 20.21 -14.04 40.90
N ILE A 681 19.24 -13.32 40.35
CA ILE A 681 18.59 -13.63 39.07
C ILE A 681 19.11 -12.67 38.01
N ALA A 682 19.62 -13.22 36.91
CA ALA A 682 20.11 -12.43 35.78
C ALA A 682 19.03 -12.32 34.69
N VAL A 683 18.81 -11.10 34.23
CA VAL A 683 17.91 -10.73 33.14
C VAL A 683 18.73 -9.94 32.11
N GLY A 684 19.09 -10.58 31.00
CA GLY A 684 20.04 -9.99 30.06
C GLY A 684 21.39 -9.71 30.72
N ALA A 685 21.80 -8.44 30.74
CA ALA A 685 23.06 -7.99 31.36
C ALA A 685 22.91 -7.54 32.83
N ASP A 686 21.67 -7.40 33.33
CA ASP A 686 21.38 -6.93 34.67
C ASP A 686 21.27 -8.13 35.63
N LEU A 687 22.02 -8.09 36.74
CA LEU A 687 21.92 -9.04 37.84
C LEU A 687 21.12 -8.41 38.98
N TYR A 688 19.99 -9.01 39.32
CA TYR A 688 19.21 -8.67 40.50
C TYR A 688 19.70 -9.50 41.69
N PRO A 689 20.49 -8.94 42.62
CA PRO A 689 21.12 -9.72 43.66
C PRO A 689 20.13 -10.13 44.75
N PHE A 690 20.35 -11.30 45.36
CA PHE A 690 19.54 -11.74 46.51
C PHE A 690 19.66 -10.79 47.71
N SER A 691 20.71 -9.97 47.78
CA SER A 691 20.89 -8.92 48.79
C SER A 691 19.87 -7.78 48.71
N LEU A 692 19.06 -7.69 47.65
CA LEU A 692 17.92 -6.76 47.60
C LEU A 692 16.88 -7.07 48.70
N ILE A 693 16.85 -8.31 49.19
CA ILE A 693 15.92 -8.76 50.22
C ILE A 693 16.54 -8.50 51.60
N ASN A 694 16.57 -7.23 52.02
CA ASN A 694 17.06 -6.83 53.35
C ASN A 694 16.15 -7.34 54.48
N ASP A 695 14.83 -7.31 54.27
CA ASP A 695 13.80 -7.88 55.15
C ASP A 695 12.85 -8.76 54.32
N PRO A 696 13.00 -10.11 54.36
CA PRO A 696 12.18 -11.04 53.59
C PRO A 696 10.68 -10.95 53.89
N LYS A 697 10.28 -10.59 55.11
CA LYS A 697 8.86 -10.49 55.47
C LYS A 697 8.26 -9.20 54.92
N ALA A 698 8.95 -8.07 55.08
CA ALA A 698 8.53 -6.81 54.48
C ALA A 698 8.51 -6.87 52.94
N PHE A 699 9.47 -7.58 52.33
CA PHE A 699 9.51 -7.79 50.88
C PHE A 699 8.34 -8.65 50.39
N ALA A 700 8.05 -9.76 51.08
CA ALA A 700 6.88 -10.59 50.77
C ALA A 700 5.56 -9.82 50.93
N GLN A 701 5.46 -8.95 51.94
CA GLN A 701 4.29 -8.09 52.16
C GLN A 701 4.08 -7.12 50.99
N ARG A 702 5.13 -6.48 50.46
CA ARG A 702 5.02 -5.60 49.28
C ARG A 702 4.56 -6.35 48.03
N LEU A 703 5.06 -7.57 47.80
CA LEU A 703 4.58 -8.41 46.70
C LEU A 703 3.11 -8.82 46.89
N GLN A 704 2.69 -9.06 48.14
CA GLN A 704 1.29 -9.35 48.47
C GLN A 704 0.38 -8.15 48.20
N GLU A 705 0.83 -6.92 48.53
CA GLU A 705 0.12 -5.68 48.19
C GLU A 705 -0.07 -5.54 46.67
N MET A 706 0.92 -5.92 45.86
CA MET A 706 0.77 -5.95 44.40
C MET A 706 -0.24 -6.98 43.91
N VAL A 707 -0.30 -8.15 44.55
CA VAL A 707 -1.30 -9.21 44.23
C VAL A 707 -2.71 -8.71 44.53
N GLU A 708 -2.90 -7.97 45.62
CA GLU A 708 -4.19 -7.41 46.02
C GLU A 708 -4.72 -6.35 45.04
N LEU A 709 -3.84 -5.73 44.25
CA LEU A 709 -4.25 -4.79 43.20
C LEU A 709 -4.67 -5.46 41.88
N LEU A 710 -4.24 -6.70 41.60
CA LEU A 710 -4.55 -7.36 40.32
C LEU A 710 -6.07 -7.39 40.00
N PRO A 711 -6.97 -7.74 40.95
CA PRO A 711 -8.40 -7.73 40.68
C PRO A 711 -8.95 -6.33 40.39
N LEU A 712 -8.41 -5.28 41.03
CA LEU A 712 -8.84 -3.90 40.81
C LEU A 712 -8.50 -3.42 39.39
N TYR A 713 -7.32 -3.78 38.88
CA TYR A 713 -6.94 -3.52 37.49
C TYR A 713 -7.86 -4.26 36.51
N GLU A 714 -8.16 -5.54 36.76
CA GLU A 714 -9.05 -6.34 35.91
C GLU A 714 -10.49 -5.80 35.90
N GLU A 715 -11.00 -5.37 37.06
CA GLU A 715 -12.33 -4.75 37.18
C GLU A 715 -12.39 -3.41 36.43
N LYS A 716 -11.38 -2.57 36.61
CA LYS A 716 -11.31 -1.25 35.96
C LYS A 716 -11.13 -1.36 34.44
N ASP A 717 -10.30 -2.30 33.98
CA ASP A 717 -10.11 -2.58 32.55
C ASP A 717 -11.42 -3.03 31.89
N LYS A 718 -12.16 -3.95 32.54
CA LYS A 718 -13.49 -4.38 32.07
C LYS A 718 -14.50 -3.23 32.04
N GLU A 719 -14.51 -2.39 33.07
CA GLU A 719 -15.39 -1.21 33.14
C GLU A 719 -15.14 -0.25 31.97
N LEU A 720 -13.88 0.12 31.74
CA LEU A 720 -13.50 1.07 30.68
C LEU A 720 -13.77 0.48 29.28
N GLN A 721 -13.50 -0.81 29.08
CA GLN A 721 -13.80 -1.48 27.81
C GLN A 721 -15.30 -1.53 27.52
N LEU A 722 -16.15 -1.78 28.52
CA LEU A 722 -17.61 -1.76 28.35
C LEU A 722 -18.12 -0.36 27.99
N GLN A 723 -17.59 0.67 28.65
CA GLN A 723 -17.90 2.07 28.32
C GLN A 723 -17.48 2.41 26.88
N LEU A 724 -16.31 1.94 26.45
CA LEU A 724 -15.84 2.14 25.07
C LEU A 724 -16.74 1.44 24.04
N GLU A 725 -17.17 0.20 24.32
CA GLU A 725 -18.12 -0.53 23.46
C GLU A 725 -19.50 0.15 23.36
N GLU A 726 -19.93 0.83 24.43
CA GLU A 726 -21.17 1.60 24.43
C GLU A 726 -21.04 2.86 23.57
N LEU A 727 -19.95 3.62 23.72
CA LEU A 727 -19.69 4.81 22.90
C LEU A 727 -19.56 4.46 21.42
N ILE A 728 -18.85 3.38 21.07
CA ILE A 728 -18.74 2.91 19.68
C ILE A 728 -20.14 2.59 19.11
N ARG A 729 -21.03 1.98 19.90
CA ARG A 729 -22.41 1.72 19.48
C ARG A 729 -23.19 3.01 19.27
N GLN A 730 -23.06 3.96 20.21
CA GLN A 730 -23.70 5.28 20.10
C GLN A 730 -23.22 6.03 18.85
N GLU A 731 -21.93 5.99 18.54
CA GLU A 731 -21.35 6.61 17.34
C GLU A 731 -21.95 6.01 16.05
N ILE A 732 -22.03 4.68 15.97
CA ILE A 732 -22.64 3.98 14.82
C ILE A 732 -24.12 4.36 14.69
N ASP A 733 -24.87 4.39 15.79
CA ASP A 733 -26.28 4.75 15.78
C ASP A 733 -26.51 6.21 15.36
N LEU A 734 -25.66 7.14 15.79
CA LEU A 734 -25.71 8.53 15.38
C LEU A 734 -25.38 8.71 13.89
N ASN A 735 -24.38 7.99 13.37
CA ASN A 735 -24.06 7.98 11.94
C ASN A 735 -25.21 7.41 11.09
N ASP A 736 -25.87 6.36 11.59
CA ASP A 736 -27.06 5.79 10.97
C ASP A 736 -28.23 6.78 10.95
N GLN A 737 -28.45 7.49 12.06
CA GLN A 737 -29.44 8.56 12.14
C GLN A 737 -29.13 9.66 11.12
N LEU A 738 -27.86 10.07 11.02
CA LEU A 738 -27.40 11.09 10.07
C LEU A 738 -27.68 10.69 8.62
N ALA A 739 -27.46 9.41 8.28
CA ALA A 739 -27.76 8.88 6.94
C ALA A 739 -29.26 8.82 6.60
N GLN A 740 -30.13 8.78 7.62
CA GLN A 740 -31.59 8.74 7.46
C GLN A 740 -32.24 10.13 7.47
N VAL A 741 -31.46 11.20 7.70
CA VAL A 741 -31.99 12.56 7.71
C VAL A 741 -32.45 12.95 6.31
N ASN A 742 -33.60 13.62 6.24
CA ASN A 742 -34.13 14.16 4.99
C ASN A 742 -33.16 15.21 4.42
N ALA A 743 -32.90 15.17 3.12
CA ALA A 743 -32.07 16.16 2.42
C ALA A 743 -32.57 17.62 2.59
N LEU A 744 -33.84 17.80 2.98
CA LEU A 744 -34.45 19.10 3.28
C LEU A 744 -34.30 19.55 4.76
N ASP A 745 -33.92 18.66 5.69
CA ASP A 745 -33.70 18.98 7.11
C ASP A 745 -32.22 19.32 7.35
N LYS A 746 -31.93 20.62 7.52
CA LYS A 746 -30.57 21.11 7.79
C LYS A 746 -30.22 21.21 9.29
N LYS A 747 -31.19 21.14 10.22
CA LYS A 747 -30.94 21.29 11.68
C LYS A 747 -30.52 19.97 12.34
N SER A 748 -31.21 18.88 12.02
CA SER A 748 -30.88 17.55 12.53
C SER A 748 -29.46 17.09 12.19
N PRO A 749 -28.95 17.26 10.96
CA PRO A 749 -27.59 16.86 10.61
C PRO A 749 -26.52 17.58 11.41
N ILE A 750 -26.70 18.88 11.68
CA ILE A 750 -25.76 19.70 12.47
C ILE A 750 -25.69 19.16 13.90
N SER A 751 -26.84 18.90 14.52
CA SER A 751 -26.90 18.38 15.90
C SER A 751 -26.35 16.96 16.01
N LEU A 752 -26.65 16.10 15.03
CA LEU A 752 -26.10 14.75 14.96
C LEU A 752 -24.58 14.77 14.76
N SER A 753 -24.07 15.61 13.85
CA SER A 753 -22.63 15.76 13.62
C SER A 753 -21.88 16.22 14.88
N ASN A 754 -22.45 17.17 15.63
CA ASN A 754 -21.85 17.62 16.90
C ASN A 754 -21.81 16.49 17.94
N ASN A 755 -22.89 15.71 18.05
CA ASN A 755 -22.94 14.57 18.97
C ASN A 755 -21.94 13.47 18.56
N ILE A 756 -21.76 13.22 17.27
CA ILE A 756 -20.75 12.28 16.75
C ILE A 756 -19.35 12.71 17.19
N GLU A 757 -19.00 13.99 17.04
CA GLU A 757 -17.69 14.48 17.46
C GLU A 757 -17.46 14.38 18.98
N VAL A 758 -18.50 14.61 19.80
CA VAL A 758 -18.43 14.40 21.25
C VAL A 758 -18.16 12.93 21.59
N VAL A 759 -18.93 12.01 21.01
CA VAL A 759 -18.80 10.57 21.26
C VAL A 759 -17.43 10.08 20.80
N ALA A 760 -16.95 10.54 19.65
CA ALA A 760 -15.63 10.21 19.14
C ALA A 760 -14.51 10.70 20.08
N PHE A 761 -14.63 11.91 20.63
CA PHE A 761 -13.68 12.43 21.63
C PHE A 761 -13.70 11.63 22.93
N GLN A 762 -14.88 11.28 23.45
CA GLN A 762 -15.01 10.45 24.65
C GLN A 762 -14.43 9.05 24.43
N ALA A 763 -14.66 8.46 23.26
CA ALA A 763 -14.08 7.17 22.88
C ALA A 763 -12.55 7.23 22.82
N SER A 764 -11.98 8.32 22.29
CA SER A 764 -10.53 8.57 22.28
C SER A 764 -9.94 8.64 23.71
N LEU A 765 -10.60 9.35 24.63
CA LEU A 765 -10.16 9.42 26.03
C LEU A 765 -10.17 8.05 26.71
N LEU A 766 -11.25 7.26 26.54
CA LEU A 766 -11.32 5.90 27.11
C LEU A 766 -10.25 4.98 26.52
N ARG A 767 -9.98 5.08 25.21
CA ARG A 767 -8.91 4.33 24.55
C ARG A 767 -7.56 4.61 25.20
N ARG A 768 -7.25 5.87 25.50
CA ARG A 768 -6.05 6.27 26.23
C ARG A 768 -5.99 5.67 27.64
N MET A 769 -7.09 5.76 28.39
CA MET A 769 -7.15 5.24 29.76
C MET A 769 -6.91 3.73 29.81
N ILE A 770 -7.49 2.96 28.89
CA ILE A 770 -7.30 1.50 28.80
C ILE A 770 -5.83 1.17 28.54
N LEU A 771 -5.18 1.88 27.62
CA LEU A 771 -3.77 1.65 27.29
C LEU A 771 -2.84 1.96 28.47
N THR A 772 -3.04 3.08 29.16
CA THR A 772 -2.25 3.43 30.36
C THR A 772 -2.43 2.38 31.45
N LEU A 773 -3.67 1.93 31.67
CA LEU A 773 -4.00 0.90 32.65
C LEU A 773 -3.30 -0.43 32.32
N GLU A 774 -3.29 -0.84 31.05
CA GLU A 774 -2.61 -2.04 30.57
C GLU A 774 -1.10 -2.00 30.85
N ILE A 775 -0.44 -0.89 30.48
CA ILE A 775 1.00 -0.73 30.65
C ILE A 775 1.39 -0.83 32.13
N ASN A 776 0.64 -0.16 33.01
CA ASN A 776 0.85 -0.22 34.45
C ASN A 776 0.62 -1.63 35.00
N GLN A 777 -0.42 -2.34 34.51
CA GLN A 777 -0.69 -3.73 34.90
C GLN A 777 0.44 -4.68 34.49
N LEU A 778 0.95 -4.57 33.26
CA LEU A 778 2.04 -5.40 32.75
C LEU A 778 3.35 -5.15 33.51
N SER A 779 3.66 -3.88 33.81
CA SER A 779 4.82 -3.50 34.63
C SER A 779 4.74 -4.10 36.05
N ASN A 780 3.57 -4.00 36.69
CA ASN A 780 3.32 -4.62 37.99
C ASN A 780 3.45 -6.15 37.91
N LEU A 781 2.89 -6.79 36.89
CA LEU A 781 2.97 -8.24 36.71
C LEU A 781 4.42 -8.71 36.52
N TYR A 782 5.23 -7.97 35.78
CA TYR A 782 6.65 -8.25 35.61
C TYR A 782 7.43 -8.15 36.92
N ARG A 783 7.28 -7.03 37.65
CA ARG A 783 7.90 -6.82 38.97
C ARG A 783 7.49 -7.92 39.95
N LEU A 784 6.22 -8.31 39.95
CA LEU A 784 5.68 -9.40 40.76
C LEU A 784 6.30 -10.75 40.39
N THR A 785 6.45 -11.03 39.10
CA THR A 785 7.07 -12.27 38.59
C THR A 785 8.54 -12.35 39.00
N LEU A 786 9.31 -11.28 38.80
CA LEU A 786 10.72 -11.18 39.17
C LEU A 786 10.92 -11.25 40.69
N GLY A 787 10.12 -10.52 41.46
CA GLY A 787 10.17 -10.50 42.93
C GLY A 787 9.82 -11.86 43.54
N THR A 788 8.80 -12.53 43.01
CA THR A 788 8.44 -13.90 43.42
C THR A 788 9.56 -14.88 43.12
N ALA A 789 10.24 -14.73 41.96
CA ALA A 789 11.39 -15.54 41.62
C ALA A 789 12.58 -15.33 42.58
N LEU A 790 12.90 -14.07 42.90
CA LEU A 790 13.96 -13.69 43.84
C LEU A 790 13.68 -14.27 45.24
N LEU A 791 12.45 -14.12 45.74
CA LEU A 791 12.05 -14.61 47.06
C LEU A 791 12.07 -16.14 47.13
N GLY A 792 11.52 -16.81 46.10
CA GLY A 792 11.42 -18.27 46.05
C GLY A 792 12.75 -19.01 45.88
N LYS A 793 13.81 -18.33 45.45
CA LYS A 793 15.16 -18.89 45.32
C LYS A 793 16.16 -18.37 46.37
N SER A 794 15.73 -17.43 47.22
CA SER A 794 16.45 -17.03 48.42
C SER A 794 16.33 -18.11 49.53
N GLN A 795 16.99 -17.92 50.67
CA GLN A 795 16.87 -18.82 51.83
C GLN A 795 15.43 -18.89 52.42
N ASN A 796 14.48 -18.09 51.91
CA ASN A 796 13.12 -17.95 52.43
C ASN A 796 12.03 -18.41 51.42
N SER A 797 12.24 -19.57 50.78
CA SER A 797 11.33 -20.12 49.76
C SER A 797 9.87 -20.29 50.22
N GLU A 798 9.63 -20.46 51.52
CA GLU A 798 8.27 -20.66 52.07
C GLU A 798 7.40 -19.41 51.95
N LEU A 799 7.99 -18.20 51.95
CA LEU A 799 7.25 -16.94 51.84
C LEU A 799 6.77 -16.66 50.41
N ALA A 800 7.35 -17.30 49.40
CA ALA A 800 7.00 -17.10 47.99
C ALA A 800 5.87 -18.04 47.50
N GLU A 801 5.65 -19.17 48.16
CA GLU A 801 4.70 -20.20 47.70
C GLU A 801 3.23 -19.73 47.67
N PRO A 802 2.73 -18.92 48.63
CA PRO A 802 1.37 -18.37 48.56
C PRO A 802 1.16 -17.49 47.32
N ILE A 803 2.09 -16.58 47.04
CA ILE A 803 2.05 -15.68 45.87
C ILE A 803 2.13 -16.50 44.58
N ARG A 804 3.01 -17.51 44.55
CA ARG A 804 3.17 -18.42 43.41
C ARG A 804 1.90 -19.19 43.07
N GLN A 805 1.17 -19.68 44.08
CA GLN A 805 -0.08 -20.40 43.87
C GLN A 805 -1.17 -19.49 43.29
N ILE A 806 -1.20 -18.21 43.71
CA ILE A 806 -2.12 -17.20 43.17
C ILE A 806 -1.79 -16.91 41.70
N LEU A 807 -0.51 -16.66 41.37
CA LEU A 807 -0.07 -16.43 39.99
C LEU A 807 -0.37 -17.62 39.07
N LYS A 808 -0.20 -18.84 39.57
CA LYS A 808 -0.55 -20.06 38.81
C LYS A 808 -2.05 -20.16 38.54
N THR A 809 -2.88 -19.88 39.55
CA THR A 809 -4.34 -19.88 39.39
C THR A 809 -4.78 -18.85 38.36
N LYS A 810 -4.17 -17.66 38.36
CA LYS A 810 -4.40 -16.61 37.36
C LYS A 810 -3.94 -17.01 35.96
N SER A 811 -2.78 -17.64 35.82
CA SER A 811 -2.28 -18.22 34.56
C SER A 811 -3.26 -19.24 33.97
N ASP A 812 -3.85 -20.10 34.80
CA ASP A 812 -4.81 -21.10 34.33
C ASP A 812 -6.14 -20.48 33.91
N GLN A 813 -6.64 -19.46 34.64
CA GLN A 813 -7.82 -18.69 34.24
C GLN A 813 -7.62 -17.96 32.89
N LEU A 814 -6.43 -17.38 32.69
CA LEU A 814 -6.11 -16.64 31.47
C LEU A 814 -6.08 -17.52 30.21
N LYS A 815 -5.69 -18.80 30.34
CA LYS A 815 -5.74 -19.77 29.21
C LYS A 815 -7.18 -20.02 28.74
N GLU A 816 -8.12 -20.10 29.67
CA GLU A 816 -9.54 -20.27 29.34
C GLU A 816 -10.09 -19.01 28.65
N GLU A 817 -9.74 -17.83 29.16
CA GLU A 817 -10.09 -16.54 28.55
C GLU A 817 -9.52 -16.37 27.14
N GLN A 818 -8.25 -16.74 26.92
CA GLN A 818 -7.65 -16.73 25.58
C GLN A 818 -8.44 -17.60 24.59
N SER A 819 -8.83 -18.80 25.01
CA SER A 819 -9.61 -19.72 24.17
C SER A 819 -10.95 -19.10 23.75
N GLN A 820 -11.59 -18.35 24.66
CA GLN A 820 -12.83 -17.63 24.38
C GLN A 820 -12.59 -16.45 23.41
N LEU A 821 -11.56 -15.64 23.63
CA LEU A 821 -11.21 -14.51 22.78
C LEU A 821 -10.85 -14.93 21.35
N PHE A 822 -10.11 -16.04 21.20
CA PHE A 822 -9.80 -16.59 19.87
C PHE A 822 -11.06 -17.09 19.14
N ALA A 823 -12.01 -17.69 19.88
CA ALA A 823 -13.30 -18.09 19.31
C ALA A 823 -14.13 -16.87 18.87
N GLU A 824 -14.16 -15.80 19.66
CA GLU A 824 -14.81 -14.54 19.34
C GLU A 824 -14.21 -13.89 18.08
N ARG A 825 -12.87 -13.79 18.04
CA ARG A 825 -12.13 -13.27 16.87
C ARG A 825 -12.46 -14.04 15.59
N LYS A 826 -12.52 -15.37 15.67
CA LYS A 826 -12.90 -16.23 14.54
C LYS A 826 -14.35 -15.99 14.10
N ALA A 827 -15.27 -15.83 15.06
CA ALA A 827 -16.66 -15.53 14.77
C ALA A 827 -16.82 -14.20 14.03
N LEU A 828 -16.13 -13.15 14.50
CA LEU A 828 -16.12 -11.83 13.87
C LEU A 828 -15.58 -11.86 12.43
N ALA A 829 -14.45 -12.54 12.20
CA ALA A 829 -13.88 -12.67 10.86
C ALA A 829 -14.82 -13.38 9.87
N ASN A 830 -15.54 -14.41 10.34
CA ASN A 830 -16.54 -15.12 9.53
C ASN A 830 -17.75 -14.22 9.22
N GLN A 831 -18.24 -13.46 10.21
CA GLN A 831 -19.35 -12.53 10.02
C GLN A 831 -18.99 -11.38 9.07
N GLU A 832 -17.78 -10.81 9.18
CA GLU A 832 -17.26 -9.79 8.25
C GLU A 832 -17.22 -10.31 6.81
N SER A 833 -16.66 -11.51 6.60
CA SER A 833 -16.60 -12.14 5.27
C SER A 833 -18.00 -12.36 4.68
N GLN A 834 -18.96 -12.80 5.49
CA GLN A 834 -20.35 -12.98 5.07
C GLN A 834 -21.01 -11.63 4.71
N ALA A 835 -20.79 -10.59 5.51
CA ALA A 835 -21.32 -9.25 5.26
C ALA A 835 -20.74 -8.64 3.96
N ASN A 836 -19.43 -8.77 3.74
CA ASN A 836 -18.79 -8.30 2.50
C ASN A 836 -19.34 -9.03 1.26
N THR A 837 -19.49 -10.36 1.34
CA THR A 837 -20.06 -11.16 0.23
C THR A 837 -21.49 -10.72 -0.09
N ARG A 838 -22.31 -10.44 0.94
CA ARG A 838 -23.69 -9.93 0.74
C ARG A 838 -23.67 -8.54 0.06
N LEU A 839 -22.81 -7.63 0.52
CA LEU A 839 -22.68 -6.29 -0.06
C LEU A 839 -22.20 -6.30 -1.52
N GLU A 840 -21.23 -7.15 -1.86
CA GLU A 840 -20.74 -7.34 -3.24
C GLU A 840 -21.83 -7.92 -4.16
N SER A 841 -22.60 -8.89 -3.66
CA SER A 841 -23.73 -9.45 -4.42
C SER A 841 -24.86 -8.43 -4.66
N GLN A 842 -25.07 -7.49 -3.72
CA GLN A 842 -26.11 -6.47 -3.81
C GLN A 842 -25.70 -5.27 -4.68
N THR A 843 -24.41 -4.92 -4.73
CA THR A 843 -23.89 -3.82 -5.58
C THR A 843 -23.86 -4.17 -7.07
N SER A 844 -23.76 -5.45 -7.41
CA SER A 844 -23.83 -5.93 -8.81
C SER A 844 -25.25 -6.02 -9.39
N VAL A 845 -26.30 -5.96 -8.57
CA VAL A 845 -27.71 -6.13 -8.98
C VAL A 845 -28.62 -5.09 -8.31
N ALA A 846 -28.22 -3.81 -8.30
CA ALA A 846 -29.04 -2.77 -7.69
C ALA A 846 -30.33 -2.52 -8.49
N ARG A 847 -31.44 -3.16 -8.07
CA ARG A 847 -32.81 -2.76 -8.45
C ARG A 847 -33.40 -1.87 -7.35
N GLU A 848 -34.18 -0.88 -7.75
CA GLU A 848 -34.95 -0.02 -6.84
C GLU A 848 -35.86 -0.88 -5.95
N GLY A 849 -35.53 -0.98 -4.65
CA GLY A 849 -36.28 -1.76 -3.65
C GLY A 849 -35.46 -2.37 -2.51
N GLN A 850 -34.14 -2.53 -2.67
CA GLN A 850 -33.26 -3.16 -1.66
C GLN A 850 -32.53 -2.18 -0.72
N ALA A 851 -32.85 -0.88 -0.77
CA ALA A 851 -32.10 0.15 -0.05
C ALA A 851 -32.04 -0.07 1.48
N GLN A 852 -33.13 -0.51 2.11
CA GLN A 852 -33.16 -0.76 3.56
C GLN A 852 -32.33 -2.00 3.97
N GLU A 853 -32.32 -3.04 3.13
CA GLU A 853 -31.54 -4.24 3.39
C GLU A 853 -30.04 -3.97 3.24
N ILE A 854 -29.66 -3.21 2.21
CA ILE A 854 -28.28 -2.73 2.00
C ILE A 854 -27.83 -1.88 3.20
N LEU A 855 -28.65 -0.94 3.66
CA LEU A 855 -28.34 -0.08 4.81
C LEU A 855 -28.15 -0.91 6.09
N SER A 856 -29.01 -1.93 6.31
CA SER A 856 -28.88 -2.83 7.47
C SER A 856 -27.60 -3.68 7.42
N ASN A 857 -27.19 -4.15 6.24
CA ASN A 857 -25.94 -4.88 6.04
C ASN A 857 -24.72 -3.97 6.20
N GLN A 858 -24.81 -2.70 5.78
CA GLN A 858 -23.78 -1.69 6.02
C GLN A 858 -23.61 -1.39 7.50
N LYS A 859 -24.70 -1.23 8.25
CA LYS A 859 -24.66 -1.04 9.71
C LYS A 859 -24.00 -2.22 10.43
N GLN A 860 -24.38 -3.46 10.06
CA GLN A 860 -23.75 -4.66 10.61
C GLN A 860 -22.25 -4.69 10.32
N ARG A 861 -21.85 -4.37 9.08
CA ARG A 861 -20.42 -4.26 8.71
C ARG A 861 -19.69 -3.19 9.52
N ALA A 862 -20.29 -2.02 9.72
CA ALA A 862 -19.70 -0.95 10.53
C ALA A 862 -19.47 -1.39 11.98
N TYR A 863 -20.44 -2.10 12.58
CA TYR A 863 -20.29 -2.69 13.91
C TYR A 863 -19.09 -3.67 13.98
N PHE A 864 -18.97 -4.58 13.01
CA PHE A 864 -17.85 -5.53 12.99
C PHE A 864 -16.49 -4.86 12.81
N LEU A 865 -16.40 -3.87 11.92
CA LEU A 865 -15.16 -3.11 11.70
C LEU A 865 -14.74 -2.35 12.95
N ALA A 866 -15.69 -1.82 13.72
CA ALA A 866 -15.42 -1.10 14.96
C ALA A 866 -15.05 -2.01 16.13
N SER A 867 -15.62 -3.23 16.21
CA SER A 867 -15.33 -4.19 17.30
C SER A 867 -14.02 -4.97 17.11
N LYS A 868 -13.56 -5.14 15.86
CA LYS A 868 -12.38 -5.96 15.54
C LYS A 868 -11.08 -5.49 16.19
N PRO A 869 -10.71 -4.18 16.19
CA PRO A 869 -9.50 -3.70 16.86
C PRO A 869 -9.50 -3.99 18.38
N LEU A 870 -10.67 -3.92 19.02
CA LEU A 870 -10.81 -4.18 20.45
C LEU A 870 -10.54 -5.65 20.79
N VAL A 871 -11.10 -6.57 20.02
CA VAL A 871 -10.85 -8.02 20.19
C VAL A 871 -9.40 -8.40 19.88
N GLU A 872 -8.80 -7.80 18.84
CA GLU A 872 -7.38 -7.99 18.54
C GLU A 872 -6.48 -7.51 19.70
N LEU A 873 -6.80 -6.37 20.34
CA LEU A 873 -6.05 -5.94 21.52
C LEU A 873 -6.22 -6.90 22.69
N ARG A 874 -7.45 -7.34 23.00
CA ARG A 874 -7.69 -8.30 24.10
C ARG A 874 -6.87 -9.58 23.93
N VAL A 875 -6.81 -10.09 22.69
CA VAL A 875 -5.98 -11.25 22.35
C VAL A 875 -4.49 -10.95 22.59
N PHE A 876 -4.00 -9.81 22.10
CA PHE A 876 -2.61 -9.39 22.29
C PHE A 876 -2.23 -9.25 23.78
N GLN A 877 -3.07 -8.57 24.55
CA GLN A 877 -2.94 -8.39 26.00
C GLN A 877 -2.87 -9.74 26.73
N ALA A 878 -3.80 -10.64 26.43
CA ALA A 878 -3.85 -11.96 27.03
C ALA A 878 -2.58 -12.75 26.71
N CYS A 879 -2.07 -12.68 25.48
CA CYS A 879 -0.84 -13.35 25.09
C CYS A 879 0.39 -12.84 25.86
N ARG A 880 0.53 -11.51 26.01
CA ARG A 880 1.64 -10.90 26.78
C ARG A 880 1.60 -11.28 28.26
N LYS A 881 0.43 -11.17 28.90
CA LYS A 881 0.22 -11.60 30.30
C LYS A 881 0.60 -13.08 30.47
N GLN A 882 0.19 -13.95 29.54
CA GLN A 882 0.52 -15.38 29.58
C GLN A 882 2.02 -15.67 29.40
N ASN A 883 2.72 -14.90 28.56
CA ASN A 883 4.17 -15.01 28.40
C ASN A 883 4.90 -14.70 29.71
N LEU A 884 4.48 -13.66 30.45
CA LEU A 884 5.04 -13.33 31.77
C LEU A 884 4.81 -14.45 32.79
N TYR A 885 3.59 -14.99 32.89
CA TYR A 885 3.31 -16.14 33.77
C TYR A 885 4.15 -17.37 33.43
N ARG A 886 4.34 -17.66 32.14
CA ARG A 886 5.15 -18.79 31.67
C ARG A 886 6.61 -18.69 32.13
N LYS A 887 7.19 -17.48 32.15
CA LYS A 887 8.56 -17.27 32.66
C LYS A 887 8.72 -17.73 34.11
N LEU A 888 7.74 -17.47 34.98
CA LEU A 888 7.76 -17.97 36.36
C LEU A 888 7.76 -19.51 36.39
N GLU A 889 6.89 -20.15 35.61
CA GLU A 889 6.77 -21.62 35.58
C GLU A 889 8.06 -22.31 35.13
N THR A 890 8.79 -21.71 34.17
CA THR A 890 10.06 -22.28 33.68
C THR A 890 11.17 -22.32 34.74
N LEU A 891 11.22 -21.37 35.68
CA LEU A 891 12.25 -21.31 36.73
C LEU A 891 12.05 -22.32 37.87
N PHE A 892 10.82 -22.79 38.06
CA PHE A 892 10.45 -23.62 39.22
C PHE A 892 9.89 -25.00 38.85
N SER A 893 9.73 -25.31 37.57
CA SER A 893 9.40 -26.65 37.12
C SER A 893 10.63 -27.56 37.19
N LYS A 894 10.43 -28.85 37.51
CA LYS A 894 11.48 -29.86 37.31
C LYS A 894 11.79 -29.89 35.81
N PRO A 895 13.07 -30.00 35.39
CA PRO A 895 13.39 -30.11 33.97
C PRO A 895 12.62 -31.31 33.40
N LYS A 896 11.67 -31.04 32.49
CA LYS A 896 11.03 -32.10 31.70
C LYS A 896 12.14 -32.76 30.87
N PRO A 897 12.11 -34.09 30.65
CA PRO A 897 13.07 -34.73 29.76
C PRO A 897 12.93 -34.06 28.39
N LYS A 898 14.00 -33.40 27.96
CA LYS A 898 14.11 -32.82 26.62
C LYS A 898 14.06 -33.98 25.62
N VAL A 899 12.90 -34.21 25.03
CA VAL A 899 12.84 -34.74 23.65
C VAL A 899 12.70 -33.52 22.75
N GLU A 900 13.69 -32.63 22.85
CA GLU A 900 13.96 -31.60 21.85
C GLU A 900 14.92 -32.26 20.89
N LEU A 901 14.48 -32.54 19.66
CA LEU A 901 15.41 -32.66 18.56
C LEU A 901 16.13 -31.31 18.51
N GLN A 902 17.43 -31.28 18.76
CA GLN A 902 18.23 -30.07 18.60
C GLN A 902 18.42 -29.84 17.10
N ILE A 903 17.37 -29.40 16.41
CA ILE A 903 17.57 -28.77 15.12
C ILE A 903 18.34 -27.48 15.38
N HIS A 904 19.48 -27.34 14.73
CA HIS A 904 20.31 -26.17 14.90
C HIS A 904 19.88 -25.12 13.89
N TRP A 905 19.53 -23.94 14.38
CA TRP A 905 19.42 -22.78 13.52
C TRP A 905 20.76 -22.55 12.82
N LYS A 906 20.71 -22.40 11.50
CA LYS A 906 21.88 -22.30 10.63
C LYS A 906 22.10 -20.88 10.14
N ARG A 907 21.04 -20.26 9.63
CA ARG A 907 21.05 -18.90 9.06
C ARG A 907 19.63 -18.35 8.90
N SER A 908 19.53 -17.05 8.67
CA SER A 908 18.32 -16.38 8.19
C SER A 908 18.57 -15.80 6.79
N ILE A 909 17.55 -15.79 5.95
CA ILE A 909 17.55 -15.29 4.57
C ILE A 909 16.54 -14.14 4.48
N GLY A 910 16.91 -13.05 3.80
CA GLY A 910 16.17 -11.80 3.79
C GLY A 910 16.55 -10.89 4.96
N GLN A 911 16.53 -9.57 4.74
CA GLN A 911 16.56 -8.57 5.80
C GLN A 911 15.15 -7.99 5.97
N ALA A 912 14.80 -7.54 7.17
CA ALA A 912 13.54 -6.86 7.43
C ALA A 912 13.60 -5.44 6.82
N GLY A 913 12.63 -5.07 5.98
CA GLY A 913 12.49 -3.71 5.48
C GLY A 913 11.86 -3.57 4.09
N ASP A 914 11.67 -2.33 3.69
CA ASP A 914 10.95 -1.91 2.48
C ASP A 914 11.88 -1.85 1.24
N ASN A 915 13.12 -2.31 1.38
CA ASN A 915 14.10 -2.39 0.29
C ASN A 915 13.87 -3.65 -0.56
N ILE A 916 14.34 -3.61 -1.80
CA ILE A 916 14.16 -4.68 -2.79
C ILE A 916 14.83 -6.01 -2.43
N ASP A 917 15.87 -5.98 -1.61
CA ASP A 917 16.55 -7.17 -1.10
C ASP A 917 15.95 -7.69 0.23
N CYS A 918 14.90 -7.04 0.72
CA CYS A 918 14.20 -7.36 1.94
C CYS A 918 12.85 -8.05 1.67
N VAL A 919 12.37 -8.83 2.64
CA VAL A 919 11.01 -9.38 2.63
C VAL A 919 10.26 -8.79 3.82
N MET A 920 9.04 -8.31 3.59
CA MET A 920 8.19 -7.69 4.62
C MET A 920 7.25 -8.70 5.26
N THR A 921 6.61 -9.56 4.47
CA THR A 921 5.76 -10.63 4.99
C THR A 921 5.95 -11.87 4.14
N PRO A 922 7.08 -12.58 4.33
CA PRO A 922 7.37 -13.80 3.59
C PRO A 922 6.35 -14.88 3.96
N PHE A 923 5.70 -15.44 2.95
CA PHE A 923 4.62 -16.41 3.13
C PHE A 923 5.12 -17.82 2.84
N SER A 924 4.77 -18.48 1.73
CA SER A 924 5.36 -19.80 1.39
C SER A 924 6.79 -19.71 0.87
N SER A 925 7.39 -20.82 0.45
CA SER A 925 8.65 -20.82 -0.29
C SER A 925 8.79 -22.07 -1.16
N ALA A 926 9.48 -21.95 -2.29
CA ALA A 926 9.79 -23.07 -3.17
C ALA A 926 11.25 -23.03 -3.67
N MET A 927 11.87 -24.20 -3.83
CA MET A 927 13.24 -24.34 -4.32
C MET A 927 13.24 -24.81 -5.78
N SER A 928 13.94 -24.08 -6.63
CA SER A 928 14.16 -24.48 -8.02
C SER A 928 15.34 -25.43 -8.15
N THR A 929 15.39 -26.22 -9.23
CA THR A 929 16.43 -27.25 -9.47
C THR A 929 17.84 -26.68 -9.58
N ASP A 930 17.97 -25.39 -9.88
CA ASP A 930 19.24 -24.66 -9.91
C ASP A 930 19.70 -24.16 -8.52
N GLY A 931 18.91 -24.44 -7.47
CA GLY A 931 19.19 -24.08 -6.09
C GLY A 931 18.76 -22.66 -5.71
N ASN A 932 17.89 -22.01 -6.49
CA ASN A 932 17.32 -20.71 -6.13
C ASN A 932 16.01 -20.87 -5.36
N LEU A 933 15.87 -20.08 -4.30
CA LEU A 933 14.71 -20.01 -3.41
C LEU A 933 13.76 -18.91 -3.89
N TRP A 934 12.49 -19.23 -4.08
CA TRP A 934 11.44 -18.28 -4.43
C TRP A 934 10.47 -18.10 -3.27
N VAL A 935 10.15 -16.85 -2.96
CA VAL A 935 9.37 -16.49 -1.77
C VAL A 935 8.33 -15.43 -2.15
N PRO A 936 7.02 -15.71 -2.02
CA PRO A 936 6.00 -14.70 -2.14
C PRO A 936 6.03 -13.79 -0.90
N ASP A 937 6.01 -12.49 -1.14
CA ASP A 937 5.93 -11.46 -0.13
C ASP A 937 4.55 -10.79 -0.21
N GLN A 938 3.73 -11.03 0.81
CA GLN A 938 2.34 -10.61 0.79
C GLN A 938 2.19 -9.09 0.79
N GLU A 939 2.99 -8.39 1.59
CA GLU A 939 2.88 -6.93 1.78
C GLU A 939 3.60 -6.17 0.67
N ASN A 940 4.71 -6.70 0.15
CA ASN A 940 5.37 -6.13 -1.04
C ASN A 940 4.72 -6.55 -2.36
N HIS A 941 3.60 -7.30 -2.31
CA HIS A 941 2.81 -7.64 -3.50
C HIS A 941 3.62 -8.29 -4.63
N SER A 942 4.64 -9.08 -4.26
CA SER A 942 5.65 -9.59 -5.20
C SER A 942 6.14 -10.99 -4.82
N VAL A 943 6.92 -11.59 -5.70
CA VAL A 943 7.63 -12.84 -5.48
C VAL A 943 9.11 -12.59 -5.66
N VAL A 944 9.89 -12.85 -4.61
CA VAL A 944 11.33 -12.57 -4.52
C VAL A 944 12.12 -13.86 -4.75
N LYS A 945 13.22 -13.75 -5.51
CA LYS A 945 14.18 -14.81 -5.80
C LYS A 945 15.48 -14.57 -5.03
N PHE A 946 15.83 -15.53 -4.20
CA PHE A 946 17.11 -15.61 -3.50
C PHE A 946 17.95 -16.77 -4.05
N SER A 947 19.27 -16.64 -3.97
CA SER A 947 20.16 -17.81 -4.03
C SER A 947 19.99 -18.66 -2.77
N ARG A 948 20.44 -19.93 -2.80
CA ARG A 948 20.46 -20.82 -1.63
C ARG A 948 21.13 -20.23 -0.38
N THR A 949 22.12 -19.36 -0.58
CA THR A 949 22.86 -18.69 0.49
C THR A 949 22.19 -17.42 1.00
N GLY A 950 21.06 -17.01 0.41
CA GLY A 950 20.28 -15.85 0.80
C GLY A 950 20.65 -14.54 0.11
N LYS A 951 21.52 -14.57 -0.92
CA LYS A 951 21.77 -13.38 -1.76
C LYS A 951 20.55 -13.13 -2.65
N TYR A 952 20.01 -11.92 -2.61
CA TYR A 952 18.96 -11.46 -3.52
C TYR A 952 19.42 -11.55 -4.99
N LEU A 953 18.53 -12.03 -5.88
CA LEU A 953 18.79 -12.18 -7.32
C LEU A 953 17.83 -11.33 -8.16
N SER A 954 16.52 -11.47 -7.93
CA SER A 954 15.47 -10.79 -8.70
C SER A 954 14.15 -10.86 -7.94
N HIS A 955 13.12 -10.13 -8.36
CA HIS A 955 11.73 -10.34 -7.95
C HIS A 955 10.80 -9.95 -9.11
N PHE A 956 9.52 -10.27 -8.99
CA PHE A 956 8.47 -9.80 -9.90
C PHE A 956 7.12 -9.69 -9.19
N GLY A 957 6.17 -8.99 -9.82
CA GLY A 957 4.85 -8.72 -9.24
C GLY A 957 4.76 -7.32 -8.65
N VAL A 958 3.60 -6.69 -8.87
CA VAL A 958 3.28 -5.34 -8.42
C VAL A 958 1.84 -5.32 -7.94
N TRP A 959 1.51 -4.41 -7.03
CA TRP A 959 0.13 -4.18 -6.64
C TRP A 959 -0.71 -3.78 -7.85
N GLY A 960 -1.82 -4.49 -8.07
CA GLY A 960 -2.74 -4.18 -9.17
C GLY A 960 -3.72 -5.32 -9.43
N GLU A 961 -4.64 -5.08 -10.38
CA GLU A 961 -5.68 -6.05 -10.78
C GLU A 961 -5.35 -6.77 -12.09
N SER A 962 -4.30 -6.34 -12.78
CA SER A 962 -3.90 -6.95 -14.04
C SER A 962 -3.43 -8.40 -13.84
N PRO A 963 -3.49 -9.26 -14.88
CA PRO A 963 -3.11 -10.67 -14.78
C PRO A 963 -1.68 -10.92 -14.29
N GLY A 964 -0.73 -10.01 -14.56
CA GLY A 964 0.65 -10.07 -14.07
C GLY A 964 0.92 -9.39 -12.72
N CYS A 965 -0.07 -8.70 -12.16
CA CYS A 965 0.03 -8.08 -10.84
C CYS A 965 -0.24 -9.12 -9.74
N LEU A 966 0.07 -8.81 -8.48
CA LEU A 966 -0.27 -9.62 -7.32
C LEU A 966 -0.79 -8.67 -6.22
N LYS A 967 -1.83 -9.05 -5.46
CA LYS A 967 -2.31 -8.25 -4.30
C LYS A 967 -2.03 -8.91 -2.96
N LYS A 968 -2.25 -10.21 -2.82
CA LYS A 968 -1.85 -10.96 -1.60
C LYS A 968 -1.31 -12.32 -2.00
N PRO A 969 -0.08 -12.38 -2.54
CA PRO A 969 0.54 -13.66 -2.84
C PRO A 969 0.79 -14.44 -1.54
N THR A 970 0.41 -15.72 -1.49
CA THR A 970 0.49 -16.53 -0.25
C THR A 970 1.22 -17.86 -0.40
N ASP A 971 0.99 -18.60 -1.48
CA ASP A 971 1.66 -19.88 -1.71
C ASP A 971 2.30 -19.93 -3.09
N ILE A 972 3.37 -20.71 -3.22
CA ILE A 972 4.15 -20.87 -4.44
C ILE A 972 4.59 -22.33 -4.63
N GLN A 973 4.46 -22.82 -5.86
CA GLN A 973 4.97 -24.14 -6.29
C GLN A 973 5.73 -23.99 -7.60
N ILE A 974 6.64 -24.93 -7.89
CA ILE A 974 7.41 -24.96 -9.13
C ILE A 974 7.08 -26.24 -9.88
N ASP A 975 6.64 -26.13 -11.13
CA ASP A 975 6.33 -27.29 -11.96
C ASP A 975 7.60 -27.91 -12.56
N ALA A 976 7.44 -29.06 -13.25
CA ALA A 976 8.56 -29.78 -13.86
C ALA A 976 9.30 -29.01 -14.96
N GLU A 977 8.68 -27.97 -15.53
CA GLU A 977 9.27 -27.10 -16.55
C GLU A 977 10.02 -25.91 -15.92
N GLY A 978 9.92 -25.71 -14.61
CA GLY A 978 10.51 -24.59 -13.87
C GLY A 978 9.62 -23.35 -13.82
N ASN A 979 8.34 -23.46 -14.19
CA ASN A 979 7.37 -22.37 -14.07
C ASN A 979 6.86 -22.25 -12.63
N LEU A 980 6.57 -21.03 -12.21
CA LEU A 980 6.09 -20.69 -10.88
C LEU A 980 4.56 -20.65 -10.88
N ILE A 981 3.92 -21.32 -9.92
CA ILE A 981 2.48 -21.27 -9.70
C ILE A 981 2.26 -20.56 -8.38
N VAL A 982 1.57 -19.42 -8.40
CA VAL A 982 1.41 -18.52 -7.25
C VAL A 982 -0.07 -18.31 -6.95
N THR A 983 -0.46 -18.40 -5.69
CA THR A 983 -1.83 -18.09 -5.24
C THR A 983 -1.94 -16.64 -4.77
N ASP A 984 -3.00 -15.94 -5.20
CA ASP A 984 -3.32 -14.58 -4.76
C ASP A 984 -4.70 -14.57 -4.09
N VAL A 985 -4.70 -14.58 -2.75
CA VAL A 985 -5.91 -14.78 -1.94
C VAL A 985 -6.90 -13.64 -2.11
N LYS A 986 -6.41 -12.39 -2.26
CA LYS A 986 -7.28 -11.22 -2.37
C LYS A 986 -7.96 -11.13 -3.74
N MET A 987 -7.31 -11.67 -4.77
CA MET A 987 -7.86 -11.73 -6.12
C MET A 987 -8.59 -13.05 -6.40
N CYS A 988 -8.67 -13.97 -5.43
CA CYS A 988 -9.25 -15.30 -5.56
C CYS A 988 -8.76 -16.05 -6.81
N ARG A 989 -7.44 -16.01 -7.08
CA ARG A 989 -6.87 -16.59 -8.30
C ARG A 989 -5.60 -17.38 -8.03
N ILE A 990 -5.33 -18.31 -8.93
CA ILE A 990 -4.08 -19.07 -8.99
C ILE A 990 -3.45 -18.79 -10.35
N THR A 991 -2.24 -18.24 -10.35
CA THR A 991 -1.59 -17.71 -11.55
C THR A 991 -0.29 -18.46 -11.82
N LYS A 992 -0.07 -18.84 -13.08
CA LYS A 992 1.18 -19.44 -13.55
C LYS A 992 2.05 -18.36 -14.19
N PHE A 993 3.32 -18.33 -13.80
CA PHE A 993 4.37 -17.47 -14.34
C PHE A 993 5.53 -18.33 -14.84
N SER A 994 6.27 -17.87 -15.84
CA SER A 994 7.55 -18.50 -16.22
C SER A 994 8.62 -18.23 -15.16
N SER A 995 9.77 -18.89 -15.29
CA SER A 995 10.91 -18.75 -14.37
C SER A 995 11.51 -17.34 -14.30
N ASP A 996 11.21 -16.49 -15.27
CA ASP A 996 11.58 -15.08 -15.29
C ASP A 996 10.49 -14.17 -14.71
N GLY A 997 9.30 -14.69 -14.38
CA GLY A 997 8.17 -13.95 -13.81
C GLY A 997 7.12 -13.50 -14.83
N THR A 998 7.25 -13.88 -16.11
CA THR A 998 6.25 -13.50 -17.14
C THR A 998 4.94 -14.24 -16.91
N PHE A 999 3.81 -13.52 -16.98
CA PHE A 999 2.49 -14.13 -16.86
C PHE A 999 2.24 -15.15 -17.98
N LEU A 1000 1.78 -16.35 -17.62
CA LEU A 1000 1.44 -17.41 -18.57
C LEU A 1000 -0.08 -17.68 -18.61
N LYS A 1001 -0.71 -17.94 -17.46
CA LYS A 1001 -2.14 -18.29 -17.38
C LYS A 1001 -2.73 -18.15 -15.98
N ILE A 1002 -4.06 -18.12 -15.90
CA ILE A 1002 -4.84 -18.22 -14.65
C ILE A 1002 -5.58 -19.56 -14.64
N TYR A 1003 -5.46 -20.34 -13.58
CA TYR A 1003 -6.19 -21.60 -13.42
C TYR A 1003 -7.66 -21.34 -13.10
N GLY A 1004 -8.56 -22.11 -13.73
CA GLY A 1004 -10.00 -22.08 -13.47
C GLY A 1004 -10.75 -20.86 -14.01
N HIS A 1005 -10.10 -19.91 -14.69
CA HIS A 1005 -10.78 -18.71 -15.24
C HIS A 1005 -11.80 -19.07 -16.33
N GLU A 1006 -11.47 -20.07 -17.16
CA GLU A 1006 -12.32 -20.57 -18.25
C GLU A 1006 -13.47 -21.48 -17.75
N GLU A 1007 -13.48 -21.83 -16.46
CA GLU A 1007 -14.51 -22.66 -15.86
C GLU A 1007 -15.78 -21.86 -15.53
N PRO A 1008 -16.96 -22.53 -15.47
CA PRO A 1008 -18.19 -21.93 -14.97
C PRO A 1008 -17.99 -21.27 -13.59
N THR A 1009 -18.74 -20.21 -13.31
CA THR A 1009 -18.58 -19.39 -12.09
C THR A 1009 -18.60 -20.20 -10.79
N GLU A 1010 -19.35 -21.30 -10.74
CA GLU A 1010 -19.43 -22.22 -9.59
C GLU A 1010 -18.14 -23.03 -9.35
N ASN A 1011 -17.31 -23.22 -10.37
CA ASN A 1011 -16.08 -24.02 -10.33
C ASN A 1011 -14.81 -23.18 -10.25
N ARG A 1012 -14.95 -21.84 -10.30
CA ARG A 1012 -13.83 -20.92 -10.12
C ARG A 1012 -13.25 -21.01 -8.70
N PRO A 1013 -11.93 -20.84 -8.55
CA PRO A 1013 -11.32 -20.80 -7.23
C PRO A 1013 -11.86 -19.61 -6.42
N GLY A 1014 -12.23 -19.85 -5.16
CA GLY A 1014 -12.46 -18.79 -4.18
C GLY A 1014 -11.15 -18.33 -3.54
N GLN A 1015 -11.15 -18.08 -2.23
CA GLN A 1015 -9.92 -17.83 -1.48
C GLN A 1015 -9.09 -19.13 -1.33
N VAL A 1016 -8.04 -19.25 -2.13
CA VAL A 1016 -7.10 -20.38 -2.09
C VAL A 1016 -5.83 -19.97 -1.34
N ASN A 1017 -5.64 -20.54 -0.15
CA ASN A 1017 -4.50 -20.22 0.72
C ASN A 1017 -3.27 -21.08 0.45
N SER A 1018 -3.45 -22.31 -0.04
CA SER A 1018 -2.36 -23.26 -0.22
C SER A 1018 -2.57 -24.15 -1.44
N ILE A 1019 -1.47 -24.49 -2.10
CA ILE A 1019 -1.39 -25.34 -3.28
C ILE A 1019 -0.27 -26.37 -3.15
N SER A 1020 -0.45 -27.54 -3.79
CA SER A 1020 0.56 -28.59 -3.84
C SER A 1020 0.52 -29.33 -5.17
N LEU A 1021 1.66 -29.80 -5.65
CA LEU A 1021 1.77 -30.60 -6.87
C LEU A 1021 1.87 -32.09 -6.52
N ASP A 1022 1.10 -32.93 -7.22
CA ASP A 1022 1.25 -34.39 -7.12
C ASP A 1022 2.37 -34.92 -8.04
N THR A 1023 2.67 -36.22 -7.94
CA THR A 1023 3.73 -36.87 -8.74
C THR A 1023 3.46 -36.88 -10.24
N ASN A 1024 2.23 -36.59 -10.68
CA ASN A 1024 1.86 -36.44 -12.09
C ASN A 1024 1.82 -34.97 -12.54
N GLY A 1025 2.16 -34.02 -11.65
CA GLY A 1025 2.11 -32.59 -11.91
C GLY A 1025 0.70 -31.97 -11.83
N ASN A 1026 -0.31 -32.69 -11.32
CA ASN A 1026 -1.62 -32.07 -11.09
C ASN A 1026 -1.54 -31.12 -9.89
N LEU A 1027 -2.22 -29.98 -10.00
CA LEU A 1027 -2.24 -28.93 -8.98
C LEU A 1027 -3.45 -29.12 -8.06
N TRP A 1028 -3.18 -29.33 -6.79
CA TRP A 1028 -4.17 -29.39 -5.73
C TRP A 1028 -4.26 -28.04 -5.04
N ALA A 1029 -5.47 -27.52 -4.86
CA ALA A 1029 -5.73 -26.21 -4.28
C ALA A 1029 -6.76 -26.30 -3.15
N ALA A 1030 -6.42 -25.74 -1.99
CA ALA A 1030 -7.30 -25.65 -0.83
C ALA A 1030 -8.20 -24.40 -0.91
N ASP A 1031 -9.43 -24.56 -1.41
CA ASP A 1031 -10.42 -23.48 -1.53
C ASP A 1031 -11.18 -23.33 -0.21
N ARG A 1032 -10.69 -22.37 0.59
CA ARG A 1032 -11.20 -22.09 1.93
C ARG A 1032 -12.61 -21.49 1.88
N GLN A 1033 -12.87 -20.60 0.93
CA GLN A 1033 -14.15 -19.89 0.82
C GLN A 1033 -15.29 -20.85 0.52
N ASN A 1034 -15.04 -21.84 -0.35
CA ASN A 1034 -16.05 -22.81 -0.77
C ASN A 1034 -15.96 -24.17 -0.06
N ASN A 1035 -15.09 -24.31 0.96
CA ASN A 1035 -14.90 -25.54 1.75
C ASN A 1035 -14.64 -26.80 0.90
N ARG A 1036 -13.78 -26.69 -0.11
CA ARG A 1036 -13.50 -27.78 -1.08
C ARG A 1036 -12.02 -27.86 -1.44
N LEU A 1037 -11.62 -28.95 -2.09
CA LEU A 1037 -10.35 -29.02 -2.80
C LEU A 1037 -10.60 -29.01 -4.31
N LEU A 1038 -9.82 -28.23 -5.03
CA LEU A 1038 -9.82 -28.19 -6.49
C LEU A 1038 -8.57 -28.91 -7.00
N VAL A 1039 -8.73 -29.78 -8.00
CA VAL A 1039 -7.62 -30.47 -8.63
C VAL A 1039 -7.59 -30.08 -10.10
N TYR A 1040 -6.49 -29.50 -10.55
CA TYR A 1040 -6.28 -29.10 -11.95
C TYR A 1040 -5.24 -29.99 -12.62
N HIS A 1041 -5.46 -30.26 -13.90
CA HIS A 1041 -4.43 -30.84 -14.75
C HIS A 1041 -3.29 -29.83 -14.99
N PRO A 1042 -2.08 -30.30 -15.39
CA PRO A 1042 -0.96 -29.41 -15.74
C PRO A 1042 -1.32 -28.39 -16.84
N ASP A 1043 -2.23 -28.76 -17.75
CA ASP A 1043 -2.74 -27.89 -18.81
C ASP A 1043 -3.63 -26.76 -18.30
N GLY A 1044 -4.15 -26.84 -17.07
CA GLY A 1044 -4.97 -25.84 -16.40
C GLY A 1044 -6.46 -26.15 -16.37
N SER A 1045 -6.89 -27.22 -17.04
CA SER A 1045 -8.27 -27.69 -16.99
C SER A 1045 -8.62 -28.30 -15.64
N LEU A 1046 -9.86 -28.13 -15.19
CA LEU A 1046 -10.32 -28.71 -13.94
C LEU A 1046 -10.46 -30.23 -14.09
N LYS A 1047 -9.71 -30.97 -13.28
CA LYS A 1047 -9.74 -32.44 -13.24
C LYS A 1047 -10.83 -32.96 -12.32
N ASP A 1048 -10.90 -32.41 -11.11
CA ASP A 1048 -11.82 -32.88 -10.08
C ASP A 1048 -12.13 -31.79 -9.04
N VAL A 1049 -13.30 -31.92 -8.40
CA VAL A 1049 -13.74 -31.07 -7.29
C VAL A 1049 -14.13 -31.96 -6.12
N ILE A 1050 -13.26 -31.99 -5.11
CA ILE A 1050 -13.47 -32.84 -3.94
C ILE A 1050 -14.33 -32.07 -2.93
N HIS A 1051 -15.64 -32.28 -3.05
CA HIS A 1051 -16.61 -31.90 -2.03
C HIS A 1051 -16.64 -32.98 -0.95
N ALA A 1052 -15.76 -32.86 0.05
CA ALA A 1052 -15.80 -33.78 1.18
C ALA A 1052 -17.06 -33.49 2.02
N GLN A 1053 -18.21 -34.06 1.64
CA GLN A 1053 -19.58 -33.96 2.23
C GLN A 1053 -19.64 -33.55 3.72
N GLY A 1054 -19.49 -32.26 4.04
CA GLY A 1054 -19.45 -31.73 5.41
C GLY A 1054 -18.22 -32.12 6.26
N LYS A 1055 -17.23 -32.80 5.67
CA LYS A 1055 -15.98 -33.23 6.31
C LYS A 1055 -14.85 -32.23 6.17
N LEU A 1056 -14.90 -31.27 5.25
CA LEU A 1056 -13.99 -30.13 5.23
C LEU A 1056 -14.71 -28.89 5.75
N ASN A 1057 -14.08 -28.16 6.67
CA ASN A 1057 -14.61 -26.91 7.18
C ASN A 1057 -13.43 -25.93 7.31
N PHE A 1058 -13.26 -25.16 6.23
CA PHE A 1058 -12.22 -24.14 6.08
C PHE A 1058 -10.82 -24.75 5.93
N PRO A 1059 -10.55 -25.47 4.82
CA PRO A 1059 -9.22 -25.97 4.50
C PRO A 1059 -8.25 -24.81 4.27
N VAL A 1060 -7.08 -24.86 4.90
CA VAL A 1060 -6.07 -23.79 4.85
C VAL A 1060 -4.71 -24.24 4.35
N ALA A 1061 -4.42 -25.55 4.39
CA ALA A 1061 -3.18 -26.15 3.91
C ALA A 1061 -3.48 -27.39 3.09
N VAL A 1062 -2.71 -27.65 2.03
CA VAL A 1062 -2.72 -28.93 1.30
C VAL A 1062 -1.29 -29.35 0.97
N GLN A 1063 -0.96 -30.62 1.18
CA GLN A 1063 0.34 -31.19 0.83
C GLN A 1063 0.16 -32.59 0.23
N CYS A 1064 0.60 -32.78 -1.01
CA CYS A 1064 0.62 -34.09 -1.68
C CYS A 1064 1.84 -34.92 -1.24
N MET A 1065 1.65 -36.24 -1.17
CA MET A 1065 2.66 -37.24 -0.82
C MET A 1065 3.05 -38.10 -2.03
N GLU A 1066 4.21 -38.75 -2.00
CA GLU A 1066 4.70 -39.59 -3.12
C GLU A 1066 3.77 -40.75 -3.47
N ASN A 1067 3.02 -41.26 -2.48
CA ASN A 1067 2.08 -42.36 -2.67
C ASN A 1067 0.73 -41.91 -3.28
N GLY A 1068 0.57 -40.61 -3.61
CA GLY A 1068 -0.65 -40.02 -4.16
C GLY A 1068 -1.70 -39.62 -3.13
N ASP A 1069 -1.44 -39.82 -1.83
CA ASP A 1069 -2.29 -39.27 -0.78
C ASP A 1069 -2.05 -37.76 -0.62
N CYS A 1070 -3.02 -37.06 -0.03
CA CYS A 1070 -2.83 -35.67 0.37
C CYS A 1070 -3.20 -35.45 1.83
N ILE A 1071 -2.47 -34.54 2.47
CA ILE A 1071 -2.71 -34.09 3.84
C ILE A 1071 -3.30 -32.69 3.76
N VAL A 1072 -4.37 -32.47 4.50
CA VAL A 1072 -5.10 -31.20 4.52
C VAL A 1072 -5.12 -30.66 5.94
N GLY A 1073 -4.66 -29.42 6.09
CA GLY A 1073 -4.84 -28.62 7.31
C GLY A 1073 -6.20 -27.95 7.25
N ASP A 1074 -7.00 -28.09 8.31
CA ASP A 1074 -8.40 -27.68 8.32
C ASP A 1074 -8.75 -27.01 9.65
N LYS A 1075 -9.51 -25.91 9.63
CA LYS A 1075 -9.88 -25.15 10.85
C LYS A 1075 -11.09 -25.71 11.61
N SER A 1076 -11.51 -26.95 11.36
CA SER A 1076 -12.43 -27.74 12.17
C SER A 1076 -11.78 -28.32 13.43
N SER A 1077 -12.56 -28.93 14.31
CA SER A 1077 -12.02 -29.68 15.47
C SER A 1077 -11.04 -30.80 15.07
N GLN A 1078 -11.09 -31.26 13.81
CA GLN A 1078 -10.18 -32.22 13.21
C GLN A 1078 -9.14 -31.47 12.36
N ARG A 1079 -8.04 -31.05 13.00
CA ARG A 1079 -7.07 -30.10 12.45
C ARG A 1079 -6.23 -30.62 11.28
N LEU A 1080 -5.99 -31.93 11.25
CA LEU A 1080 -5.28 -32.62 10.18
C LEU A 1080 -6.13 -33.76 9.64
N LYS A 1081 -6.29 -33.81 8.32
CA LYS A 1081 -7.03 -34.85 7.61
C LYS A 1081 -6.16 -35.42 6.49
N ARG A 1082 -6.14 -36.75 6.38
CA ARG A 1082 -5.46 -37.44 5.27
C ARG A 1082 -6.50 -38.00 4.31
N PHE A 1083 -6.35 -37.68 3.04
CA PHE A 1083 -7.17 -38.20 1.96
C PHE A 1083 -6.32 -39.10 1.06
N ASN A 1084 -6.92 -40.19 0.57
CA ASN A 1084 -6.27 -41.02 -0.43
C ASN A 1084 -6.36 -40.38 -1.83
N ALA A 1085 -5.65 -40.95 -2.81
CA ALA A 1085 -5.67 -40.50 -4.21
C ALA A 1085 -7.07 -40.47 -4.88
N LYS A 1086 -8.09 -41.07 -4.25
CA LYS A 1086 -9.49 -41.06 -4.71
C LYS A 1086 -10.35 -40.01 -3.99
N GLY A 1087 -9.76 -39.17 -3.14
CA GLY A 1087 -10.47 -38.14 -2.37
C GLY A 1087 -11.22 -38.66 -1.14
N GLU A 1088 -10.96 -39.89 -0.70
CA GLU A 1088 -11.59 -40.47 0.50
C GLU A 1088 -10.72 -40.22 1.73
N MET A 1089 -11.32 -39.70 2.81
CA MET A 1089 -10.62 -39.47 4.08
C MET A 1089 -10.28 -40.80 4.76
N THR A 1090 -8.99 -41.05 5.02
CA THR A 1090 -8.50 -42.28 5.67
C THR A 1090 -8.25 -42.09 7.17
N HIS A 1091 -7.75 -40.91 7.57
CA HIS A 1091 -7.38 -40.60 8.95
C HIS A 1091 -7.70 -39.12 9.28
N HIS A 1092 -7.99 -38.82 10.53
CA HIS A 1092 -8.18 -37.47 11.05
C HIS A 1092 -7.60 -37.36 12.46
N PHE A 1093 -7.17 -36.17 12.86
CA PHE A 1093 -6.59 -35.89 14.18
C PHE A 1093 -7.17 -34.64 14.79
N SER A 1094 -7.38 -34.65 16.11
CA SER A 1094 -8.05 -33.60 16.85
C SER A 1094 -7.10 -32.68 17.60
N THR A 1095 -7.62 -31.54 18.09
CA THR A 1095 -6.87 -30.57 18.90
C THR A 1095 -6.28 -31.16 20.19
N GLU A 1096 -6.93 -32.17 20.77
CA GLU A 1096 -6.49 -32.81 22.03
C GLU A 1096 -5.23 -33.65 21.85
N ASP A 1097 -5.03 -34.22 20.66
CA ASP A 1097 -3.94 -35.17 20.37
C ASP A 1097 -2.56 -34.49 20.36
N PHE A 1098 -2.50 -33.20 19.97
CA PHE A 1098 -1.24 -32.48 19.78
C PHE A 1098 -1.14 -31.16 20.55
N SER A 1099 -2.15 -30.76 21.34
CA SER A 1099 -2.17 -29.44 22.01
C SER A 1099 -1.80 -28.31 21.04
N CYS A 1100 -2.48 -28.28 19.90
CA CYS A 1100 -2.25 -27.33 18.82
C CYS A 1100 -3.50 -26.48 18.56
N GLU A 1101 -3.32 -25.19 18.29
CA GLU A 1101 -4.45 -24.27 18.09
C GLU A 1101 -4.90 -24.23 16.63
N GLU A 1102 -4.02 -23.82 15.71
CA GLU A 1102 -4.33 -23.74 14.28
C GLU A 1102 -3.14 -24.17 13.41
N ILE A 1103 -3.42 -25.11 12.49
CA ILE A 1103 -2.44 -25.56 11.49
C ILE A 1103 -2.69 -24.81 10.19
N TYR A 1104 -1.73 -23.96 9.79
CA TYR A 1104 -1.81 -23.18 8.55
C TYR A 1104 -1.02 -23.77 7.39
N VAL A 1105 0.11 -24.41 7.67
CA VAL A 1105 1.05 -24.89 6.66
C VAL A 1105 1.55 -26.28 7.01
N ILE A 1106 1.77 -27.08 5.97
CA ILE A 1106 2.27 -28.45 6.08
C ILE A 1106 3.40 -28.59 5.07
N ALA A 1107 4.53 -29.16 5.49
CA ALA A 1107 5.61 -29.57 4.61
C ALA A 1107 5.89 -31.07 4.81
N TYR A 1108 6.30 -31.76 3.74
CA TYR A 1108 6.56 -33.19 3.77
C TYR A 1108 7.93 -33.52 3.18
N SER A 1109 8.63 -34.47 3.80
CA SER A 1109 9.86 -35.09 3.33
C SER A 1109 9.77 -36.61 3.50
N PRO A 1110 10.09 -37.41 2.46
CA PRO A 1110 10.18 -38.87 2.59
C PRO A 1110 11.20 -39.31 3.65
N LYS A 1111 12.26 -38.52 3.85
CA LYS A 1111 13.35 -38.81 4.80
C LYS A 1111 13.00 -38.37 6.22
N HIS A 1112 12.44 -37.16 6.36
CA HIS A 1112 12.26 -36.48 7.65
C HIS A 1112 10.81 -36.44 8.14
N GLY A 1113 9.84 -36.96 7.39
CA GLY A 1113 8.43 -36.96 7.81
C GLY A 1113 7.71 -35.65 7.49
N ILE A 1114 6.76 -35.26 8.35
CA ILE A 1114 5.84 -34.15 8.13
C ILE A 1114 6.11 -33.05 9.16
N PHE A 1115 6.15 -31.81 8.70
CA PHE A 1115 6.22 -30.61 9.55
C PHE A 1115 4.91 -29.83 9.43
N ALA A 1116 4.32 -29.45 10.55
CA ALA A 1116 3.09 -28.66 10.60
C ALA A 1116 3.29 -27.41 11.48
N SER A 1117 2.87 -26.25 10.99
CA SER A 1117 3.01 -24.97 11.72
C SER A 1117 1.83 -24.78 12.67
N ASP A 1118 2.09 -24.57 13.96
CA ASP A 1118 1.07 -24.06 14.89
C ASP A 1118 1.32 -22.58 15.13
N VAL A 1119 0.64 -21.76 14.32
CA VAL A 1119 0.99 -20.36 14.08
C VAL A 1119 0.88 -19.50 15.34
N TRP A 1120 -0.15 -19.71 16.15
CA TRP A 1120 -0.42 -18.90 17.33
C TRP A 1120 0.43 -19.27 18.54
N ASN A 1121 0.91 -20.52 18.58
CA ASN A 1121 1.84 -20.98 19.61
C ASN A 1121 3.31 -20.81 19.23
N HIS A 1122 3.59 -20.23 18.06
CA HIS A 1122 4.96 -20.03 17.54
C HIS A 1122 5.80 -21.31 17.55
N GLN A 1123 5.19 -22.45 17.17
CA GLN A 1123 5.84 -23.77 17.23
C GLN A 1123 5.68 -24.55 15.93
N ILE A 1124 6.64 -25.43 15.65
CA ILE A 1124 6.55 -26.43 14.57
C ILE A 1124 6.37 -27.80 15.20
N LEU A 1125 5.37 -28.53 14.72
CA LEU A 1125 5.13 -29.92 15.04
C LEU A 1125 5.86 -30.80 14.02
N HIS A 1126 6.67 -31.73 14.51
CA HIS A 1126 7.37 -32.72 13.68
C HIS A 1126 6.72 -34.09 13.86
N LEU A 1127 6.20 -34.65 12.78
CA LEU A 1127 5.36 -35.84 12.74
C LEU A 1127 5.96 -36.91 11.81
N THR A 1128 5.70 -38.18 12.10
CA THR A 1128 5.94 -39.30 11.17
C THR A 1128 4.97 -39.23 9.97
N ALA A 1129 5.23 -39.99 8.90
CA ALA A 1129 4.31 -40.11 7.75
C ALA A 1129 2.93 -40.68 8.13
N GLU A 1130 2.84 -41.41 9.25
CA GLU A 1130 1.60 -41.88 9.86
C GLU A 1130 0.98 -40.88 10.85
N LEU A 1131 1.46 -39.62 10.84
CA LEU A 1131 0.99 -38.50 11.67
C LEU A 1131 1.15 -38.71 13.19
N LYS A 1132 2.18 -39.47 13.61
CA LYS A 1132 2.58 -39.56 15.04
C LYS A 1132 3.57 -38.47 15.40
N LEU A 1133 3.36 -37.76 16.51
CA LEU A 1133 4.25 -36.71 17.01
C LEU A 1133 5.62 -37.28 17.42
N ILE A 1134 6.68 -36.75 16.80
CA ILE A 1134 8.07 -37.06 17.08
C ILE A 1134 8.64 -36.03 18.06
N SER A 1135 8.53 -34.74 17.71
CA SER A 1135 9.10 -33.65 18.49
C SER A 1135 8.35 -32.34 18.27
N ARG A 1136 8.58 -31.37 19.16
CA ARG A 1136 8.12 -29.99 19.03
C ARG A 1136 9.33 -29.08 18.96
N ILE A 1137 9.28 -28.12 18.05
CA ILE A 1137 10.30 -27.10 17.88
C ILE A 1137 9.69 -25.81 18.41
N ASN A 1138 10.20 -25.31 19.54
CA ASN A 1138 9.65 -24.13 20.22
C ASN A 1138 10.73 -23.27 20.91
N PRO A 1139 11.67 -22.67 20.16
CA PRO A 1139 12.36 -21.49 20.65
C PRO A 1139 11.49 -20.25 20.36
N ALA A 1140 10.39 -20.03 21.08
CA ALA A 1140 9.53 -18.86 20.81
C ALA A 1140 10.29 -17.53 21.00
N GLY A 1141 10.17 -16.61 20.05
CA GLY A 1141 10.72 -15.25 20.14
C GLY A 1141 11.08 -14.62 18.80
N ARG A 1142 11.37 -13.32 18.80
CA ARG A 1142 11.65 -12.54 17.58
C ARG A 1142 13.13 -12.49 17.15
N ARG A 1143 13.87 -13.55 17.41
CA ARG A 1143 15.33 -13.60 17.21
C ARG A 1143 15.70 -14.59 16.13
N ALA A 1144 16.90 -14.45 15.57
CA ALA A 1144 17.48 -15.47 14.71
C ALA A 1144 17.56 -16.82 15.45
N GLY A 1145 16.87 -17.83 14.92
CA GLY A 1145 16.74 -19.16 15.53
C GLY A 1145 15.55 -19.33 16.47
N ASN A 1146 14.80 -18.25 16.73
CA ASN A 1146 13.55 -18.28 17.46
C ASN A 1146 12.36 -18.13 16.51
N LEU A 1147 11.30 -18.91 16.69
CA LEU A 1147 10.16 -18.93 15.80
C LEU A 1147 9.13 -17.85 16.20
N GLY A 1148 8.66 -17.09 15.21
CA GLY A 1148 7.47 -16.24 15.26
C GLY A 1148 6.26 -16.92 14.62
N ARG A 1149 5.32 -16.15 14.05
CA ARG A 1149 4.21 -16.68 13.24
C ARG A 1149 4.74 -17.24 11.92
N ILE A 1150 4.53 -18.54 11.72
CA ILE A 1150 5.04 -19.27 10.56
C ILE A 1150 3.98 -19.26 9.44
N ALA A 1151 4.34 -18.73 8.27
CA ALA A 1151 3.45 -18.66 7.10
C ALA A 1151 3.84 -19.60 5.96
N GLY A 1152 5.00 -20.24 6.05
CA GLY A 1152 5.52 -21.14 5.03
C GLY A 1152 6.57 -22.07 5.57
N MET A 1153 6.63 -23.28 5.01
CA MET A 1153 7.67 -24.26 5.30
C MET A 1153 8.04 -25.02 4.05
N LEU A 1154 9.33 -25.26 3.86
CA LEU A 1154 9.87 -26.04 2.76
C LEU A 1154 11.01 -26.92 3.29
N VAL A 1155 10.98 -28.20 2.94
CA VAL A 1155 12.09 -29.11 3.21
C VAL A 1155 12.85 -29.37 1.91
N ASP A 1156 14.14 -29.02 1.89
CA ASP A 1156 15.03 -29.32 0.77
C ASP A 1156 16.30 -30.02 1.28
N GLY A 1157 16.45 -31.30 0.92
CA GLY A 1157 17.52 -32.15 1.42
C GLY A 1157 17.45 -32.32 2.94
N ASP A 1158 18.48 -31.82 3.65
CA ASP A 1158 18.58 -31.84 5.11
C ASP A 1158 18.42 -30.43 5.73
N GLU A 1159 17.83 -29.48 4.99
CA GLU A 1159 17.53 -28.13 5.49
C GLU A 1159 16.00 -27.92 5.52
N LEU A 1160 15.51 -27.33 6.62
CA LEU A 1160 14.13 -26.84 6.76
C LEU A 1160 14.14 -25.31 6.65
N PHE A 1161 13.49 -24.79 5.62
CA PHE A 1161 13.26 -23.37 5.41
C PHE A 1161 11.90 -22.99 6.00
N VAL A 1162 11.88 -21.98 6.85
CA VAL A 1162 10.69 -21.54 7.59
C VAL A 1162 10.49 -20.05 7.34
N SER A 1163 9.42 -19.70 6.66
CA SER A 1163 9.05 -18.30 6.45
C SER A 1163 8.37 -17.76 7.70
N ASP A 1164 9.04 -16.82 8.35
CA ASP A 1164 8.64 -16.24 9.62
C ASP A 1164 8.13 -14.82 9.41
N ILE A 1165 6.82 -14.63 9.59
CA ILE A 1165 6.15 -13.35 9.39
C ILE A 1165 6.65 -12.33 10.41
N ASP A 1166 6.72 -12.72 11.69
CA ASP A 1166 7.02 -11.77 12.75
C ASP A 1166 8.47 -11.33 12.72
N ASN A 1167 9.36 -12.22 12.26
CA ASN A 1167 10.77 -11.92 12.06
C ASN A 1167 11.10 -11.37 10.67
N GLN A 1168 10.11 -11.27 9.77
CA GLN A 1168 10.28 -10.79 8.39
C GLN A 1168 11.48 -11.43 7.67
N THR A 1169 11.69 -12.73 7.89
CA THR A 1169 12.83 -13.47 7.35
C THR A 1169 12.46 -14.92 7.08
N ILE A 1170 13.26 -15.61 6.25
CA ILE A 1170 13.21 -17.06 6.11
C ILE A 1170 14.30 -17.66 6.99
N GLN A 1171 13.93 -18.38 8.03
CA GLN A 1171 14.87 -19.08 8.90
C GLN A 1171 15.20 -20.45 8.36
N VAL A 1172 16.48 -20.82 8.39
CA VAL A 1172 16.98 -22.11 7.90
C VAL A 1172 17.49 -22.92 9.08
N PHE A 1173 16.92 -24.11 9.25
CA PHE A 1173 17.31 -25.07 10.27
C PHE A 1173 17.97 -26.30 9.64
N ASP A 1174 18.99 -26.82 10.31
CA ASP A 1174 19.69 -28.03 9.91
C ASP A 1174 19.03 -29.27 10.54
N LEU A 1175 18.68 -30.26 9.70
CA LEU A 1175 18.02 -31.51 10.10
C LEU A 1175 19.02 -32.68 10.23
N THR A 1176 20.32 -32.47 10.04
CA THR A 1176 21.33 -33.54 10.09
C THR A 1176 21.70 -34.01 11.50
N VAL A 1177 21.41 -33.21 12.53
CA VAL A 1177 21.74 -33.52 13.93
C VAL A 1177 20.55 -34.18 14.62
N SER A 1178 20.63 -35.51 14.77
CA SER A 1178 19.66 -36.36 15.46
C SER A 1178 19.84 -36.36 16.98
#